data_AF-A0A0F7N9A8-F1
#
_entry.id   AF-A0A0F7N9A8-F1
#
_cell.length_a   1.000
_cell.length_b   1.000
_cell.length_c   1.000
_cell.angle_alpha   90.00
_cell.angle_beta   90.00
_cell.angle_gamma   90.00
#
_symmetry.space_group_name_H-M   'P 1'
#
loop_
_entity.id
_entity.type
_entity.pdbx_description
1 polymer ?
#
loop_
_entity_poly.entity_id
_entity_poly.type
_entity_poly.pdbx_seq_one_letter_code
_entity_poly.pdbx_strand_id
1 'polypeptide(L)'
;MTATAAEQTETVRAGARGPFEAARTWLADALRSRWAAGEGLPPTREPGVPLPLVVPLGAADTLHPGRDPWPDERPGATVHLTSRAVLVGPWGAGPDPVAGGPPAPRPACGRCLAMRWQRLRTRSEREALEGGFAPEGGAAWPVLTDHAADAVWAVCRAVAGRRSPDGLAQVTRVDLGTLALATFPLLPEPLCPACVTPADDAPEHGRMYLAPTPKPAPDVYRVTPLAALDLPEAALANPVCGALGSTTHLNPASTTTAPISGSAFVRGYAGLNDVTFSGQADAYATSRTLAYLEGLERYAGTHARRGLRPVTASLGELAAEWGENAVVDPRRTGLYSPETYRDDPMVDPFDPARPIPWIWGHCLRDDHPVLVPARLVHYSAGLPSDNFVFECSNGCATGGSLAEAALYGLLELIERDAFLLAWYGRAPLTRVDPRPAGDPRVRGMLDRAALLGYEVRAFDTRSDLGIPVITAVAVREDGGDGLLSFGAAAALDPAAALTGALSEVLTYIPHLPYQVAERRAELEEMAEDFGRVRQLKDHAQLYGLPRMAAHARDFLTGDPALPLADVYADWAQVRPATLDLRDDLRLLVDALAVHGYDAVAVDQTTPEQRAVGLRTVATLAPGLLPLDFGWHRQRALGMPRLLAAASASTGGGLRTVPHPFP
;
A
#
# COMPACT_ATOMS: atom_id res chain seq x y z
N MET A 1 0.93 -24.06 30.39
CA MET A 1 0.12 -25.24 30.01
C MET A 1 -0.76 -24.83 28.84
N THR A 2 -0.36 -25.19 27.64
CA THR A 2 -1.05 -24.83 26.39
C THR A 2 -2.18 -25.80 26.13
N ALA A 3 -3.43 -25.35 26.25
CA ALA A 3 -4.58 -26.10 25.76
C ALA A 3 -4.42 -26.34 24.26
N THR A 4 -4.81 -27.53 23.80
CA THR A 4 -4.72 -27.91 22.38
C THR A 4 -5.67 -27.06 21.53
N ALA A 5 -5.38 -26.90 20.23
CA ALA A 5 -6.24 -26.13 19.31
C ALA A 5 -7.70 -26.66 19.27
N ALA A 6 -7.88 -27.96 19.50
CA ALA A 6 -9.20 -28.59 19.62
C ALA A 6 -9.95 -28.15 20.89
N GLU A 7 -9.27 -28.12 22.05
CA GLU A 7 -9.85 -27.64 23.32
C GLU A 7 -10.22 -26.14 23.24
N GLN A 8 -9.40 -25.32 22.56
CA GLN A 8 -9.73 -23.91 22.34
C GLN A 8 -10.97 -23.75 21.43
N THR A 9 -11.11 -24.60 20.40
CA THR A 9 -12.25 -24.57 19.48
C THR A 9 -13.55 -25.01 20.16
N GLU A 10 -13.52 -26.03 21.02
CA GLU A 10 -14.68 -26.44 21.83
C GLU A 10 -15.07 -25.40 22.87
N THR A 11 -14.11 -24.74 23.51
CA THR A 11 -14.39 -23.70 24.52
C THR A 11 -15.03 -22.46 23.87
N VAL A 12 -14.59 -22.09 22.65
CA VAL A 12 -15.21 -20.98 21.88
C VAL A 12 -16.59 -21.37 21.35
N ARG A 13 -16.80 -22.60 20.89
CA ARG A 13 -18.14 -23.12 20.52
C ARG A 13 -19.08 -23.18 21.73
N ALA A 14 -18.58 -23.46 22.94
CA ALA A 14 -19.36 -23.39 24.17
C ALA A 14 -19.71 -21.95 24.59
N GLY A 15 -18.84 -20.98 24.30
CA GLY A 15 -19.10 -19.54 24.45
C GLY A 15 -20.10 -18.97 23.43
N ALA A 16 -20.35 -19.69 22.33
CA ALA A 16 -21.33 -19.32 21.31
C ALA A 16 -22.80 -19.50 21.75
N ARG A 17 -23.13 -19.73 23.03
CA ARG A 17 -24.53 -19.79 23.52
C ARG A 17 -25.18 -18.40 23.68
N GLY A 18 -24.85 -17.47 22.78
CA GLY A 18 -25.40 -16.11 22.75
C GLY A 18 -26.57 -15.97 21.77
N PRO A 19 -27.30 -14.85 21.80
CA PRO A 19 -28.43 -14.62 20.89
C PRO A 19 -28.05 -14.65 19.42
N PHE A 20 -26.78 -14.39 19.08
CA PHE A 20 -26.30 -14.47 17.70
C PHE A 20 -26.32 -15.89 17.13
N GLU A 21 -25.94 -16.89 17.94
CA GLU A 21 -25.98 -18.30 17.53
C GLU A 21 -27.40 -18.86 17.54
N ALA A 22 -28.25 -18.39 18.48
CA ALA A 22 -29.68 -18.69 18.46
C ALA A 22 -30.32 -18.17 17.17
N ALA A 23 -30.01 -16.94 16.75
CA ALA A 23 -30.47 -16.37 15.49
C ALA A 23 -29.94 -17.15 14.26
N ARG A 24 -28.66 -17.55 14.28
CA ARG A 24 -28.07 -18.40 13.23
C ARG A 24 -28.83 -19.73 13.10
N THR A 25 -29.08 -20.40 14.22
CA THR A 25 -29.78 -21.69 14.27
C THR A 25 -31.21 -21.54 13.74
N TRP A 26 -31.94 -20.53 14.23
CA TRP A 26 -33.28 -20.23 13.75
C TRP A 26 -33.32 -19.99 12.24
N LEU A 27 -32.39 -19.19 11.70
CA LEU A 27 -32.31 -18.93 10.26
C LEU A 27 -32.02 -20.21 9.47
N ALA A 28 -31.09 -21.04 9.95
CA ALA A 28 -30.75 -22.30 9.31
C ALA A 28 -31.97 -23.25 9.23
N ASP A 29 -32.75 -23.36 10.30
CA ASP A 29 -33.94 -24.20 10.35
C ASP A 29 -35.07 -23.64 9.47
N ALA A 30 -35.24 -22.31 9.47
CA ALA A 30 -36.21 -21.61 8.63
C ALA A 30 -35.90 -21.79 7.13
N LEU A 31 -34.63 -21.74 6.73
CA LEU A 31 -34.19 -21.99 5.36
C LEU A 31 -34.29 -23.48 4.98
N ARG A 32 -33.93 -24.39 5.88
CA ARG A 32 -34.06 -25.84 5.68
C ARG A 32 -35.52 -26.25 5.45
N SER A 33 -36.44 -25.67 6.23
CA SER A 33 -37.89 -25.91 6.09
C SER A 33 -38.40 -25.45 4.72
N ARG A 34 -37.95 -24.28 4.24
CA ARG A 34 -38.29 -23.75 2.92
C ARG A 34 -37.67 -24.54 1.77
N TRP A 35 -36.44 -25.03 1.95
CA TRP A 35 -35.76 -25.91 1.02
C TRP A 35 -36.53 -27.23 0.86
N ALA A 36 -36.87 -27.89 1.97
CA ALA A 36 -37.65 -29.14 1.96
C ALA A 36 -39.07 -28.95 1.38
N ALA A 37 -39.74 -27.83 1.68
CA ALA A 37 -41.05 -27.52 1.10
C ALA A 37 -40.98 -27.22 -0.42
N GLY A 38 -39.85 -26.69 -0.88
CA GLY A 38 -39.58 -26.37 -2.29
C GLY A 38 -39.39 -27.60 -3.18
N GLU A 39 -39.05 -28.77 -2.61
CA GLU A 39 -38.95 -30.05 -3.34
C GLU A 39 -40.31 -30.54 -3.89
N GLY A 40 -41.43 -29.94 -3.46
CA GLY A 40 -42.79 -30.24 -3.94
C GLY A 40 -43.26 -29.46 -5.18
N LEU A 41 -42.45 -28.54 -5.72
CA LEU A 41 -42.74 -27.84 -6.98
C LEU A 41 -42.28 -28.69 -8.18
N PRO A 42 -43.03 -28.71 -9.31
CA PRO A 42 -42.72 -29.57 -10.44
C PRO A 42 -41.30 -29.30 -10.97
N PRO A 43 -40.58 -30.34 -11.43
CA PRO A 43 -39.19 -30.20 -11.87
C PRO A 43 -39.13 -29.37 -13.15
N THR A 44 -39.01 -28.06 -13.03
CA THR A 44 -38.46 -27.24 -14.11
C THR A 44 -36.96 -27.53 -14.19
N ARG A 45 -36.40 -27.48 -15.41
CA ARG A 45 -35.04 -27.93 -15.80
C ARG A 45 -33.85 -27.23 -15.09
N GLU A 46 -34.05 -26.59 -13.94
CA GLU A 46 -33.00 -25.87 -13.21
C GLU A 46 -32.26 -26.80 -12.23
N PRO A 47 -30.94 -26.65 -12.07
CA PRO A 47 -30.20 -27.36 -11.03
C PRO A 47 -30.81 -27.02 -9.66
N GLY A 48 -31.12 -28.06 -8.86
CA GLY A 48 -31.71 -27.88 -7.54
C GLY A 48 -30.88 -26.93 -6.68
N VAL A 49 -31.55 -25.99 -6.01
CA VAL A 49 -30.91 -25.05 -5.07
C VAL A 49 -30.24 -25.88 -3.96
N PRO A 50 -28.91 -25.78 -3.75
CA PRO A 50 -28.25 -26.50 -2.67
C PRO A 50 -28.81 -26.07 -1.30
N LEU A 51 -28.82 -26.99 -0.32
CA LEU A 51 -29.22 -26.65 1.05
C LEU A 51 -28.30 -25.53 1.59
N PRO A 52 -28.84 -24.37 1.99
CA PRO A 52 -28.01 -23.27 2.46
C PRO A 52 -27.26 -23.61 3.75
N LEU A 53 -25.94 -23.40 3.75
CA LEU A 53 -25.10 -23.53 4.94
C LEU A 53 -24.92 -22.15 5.58
N VAL A 54 -25.49 -21.98 6.78
CA VAL A 54 -25.55 -20.71 7.51
C VAL A 54 -24.44 -20.61 8.55
N VAL A 55 -23.55 -19.63 8.40
CA VAL A 55 -22.50 -19.30 9.38
C VAL A 55 -22.62 -17.84 9.85
N PRO A 56 -22.17 -17.50 11.07
CA PRO A 56 -22.18 -16.13 11.55
C PRO A 56 -20.92 -15.35 11.11
N LEU A 57 -21.04 -14.02 11.04
CA LEU A 57 -19.96 -13.05 10.81
C LEU A 57 -20.03 -11.92 11.83
N GLY A 58 -18.87 -11.56 12.39
CA GLY A 58 -18.75 -10.51 13.42
C GLY A 58 -18.86 -11.01 14.86
N ALA A 59 -18.84 -12.33 15.08
CA ALA A 59 -18.80 -12.93 16.43
C ALA A 59 -17.47 -13.62 16.77
N ALA A 60 -16.59 -13.78 15.78
CA ALA A 60 -15.26 -14.36 15.95
C ALA A 60 -14.29 -13.80 14.91
N ASP A 61 -13.00 -13.91 15.20
CA ASP A 61 -11.94 -13.49 14.30
C ASP A 61 -11.76 -14.49 13.16
N THR A 62 -12.16 -14.07 11.97
CA THR A 62 -12.07 -14.82 10.72
C THR A 62 -10.76 -14.57 9.96
N LEU A 63 -9.91 -13.64 10.43
CA LEU A 63 -8.57 -13.43 9.86
C LEU A 63 -7.57 -14.43 10.43
N HIS A 64 -7.79 -14.96 11.64
CA HIS A 64 -6.95 -15.96 12.26
C HIS A 64 -7.59 -17.37 12.17
N PRO A 65 -6.98 -18.37 11.50
CA PRO A 65 -7.55 -19.71 11.34
C PRO A 65 -7.97 -20.37 12.66
N GLY A 66 -7.13 -20.27 13.70
CA GLY A 66 -7.40 -20.89 15.00
C GLY A 66 -8.41 -20.18 15.91
N ARG A 67 -9.02 -19.07 15.47
CA ARG A 67 -10.00 -18.31 16.27
C ARG A 67 -11.39 -18.30 15.66
N ASP A 68 -11.54 -18.89 14.48
CA ASP A 68 -12.83 -19.04 13.83
C ASP A 68 -13.49 -20.36 14.29
N PRO A 69 -14.71 -20.34 14.87
CA PRO A 69 -15.40 -21.54 15.32
C PRO A 69 -15.96 -22.42 14.19
N TRP A 70 -15.98 -21.89 12.96
CA TRP A 70 -16.51 -22.57 11.77
C TRP A 70 -15.44 -22.73 10.67
N PRO A 71 -14.22 -23.19 10.97
CA PRO A 71 -13.13 -23.17 9.99
C PRO A 71 -13.40 -24.15 8.83
N ASP A 72 -14.09 -25.26 9.11
CA ASP A 72 -14.39 -26.32 8.13
C ASP A 72 -15.66 -26.02 7.33
N GLU A 73 -16.67 -25.42 7.97
CA GLU A 73 -17.96 -25.12 7.34
C GLU A 73 -17.89 -23.84 6.49
N ARG A 74 -17.12 -22.84 6.92
CA ARG A 74 -17.11 -21.50 6.31
C ARG A 74 -16.67 -21.47 4.85
N PRO A 75 -15.69 -22.26 4.37
CA PRO A 75 -15.37 -22.30 2.95
C PRO A 75 -16.56 -22.65 2.06
N GLY A 76 -17.41 -23.59 2.51
CA GLY A 76 -18.62 -24.02 1.80
C GLY A 76 -19.89 -23.25 2.15
N ALA A 77 -19.82 -22.27 3.07
CA ALA A 77 -20.99 -21.51 3.48
C ALA A 77 -21.49 -20.62 2.34
N THR A 78 -22.82 -20.59 2.17
CA THR A 78 -23.51 -19.79 1.15
C THR A 78 -24.40 -18.71 1.75
N VAL A 79 -24.60 -18.73 3.07
CA VAL A 79 -25.37 -17.75 3.82
C VAL A 79 -24.58 -17.33 5.06
N HIS A 80 -24.37 -16.03 5.19
CA HIS A 80 -23.59 -15.44 6.27
C HIS A 80 -24.44 -14.45 7.06
N LEU A 81 -24.76 -14.78 8.30
CA LEU A 81 -25.53 -13.91 9.19
C LEU A 81 -24.61 -12.88 9.85
N THR A 82 -24.90 -11.60 9.66
CA THR A 82 -24.26 -10.48 10.39
C THR A 82 -25.24 -9.88 11.39
N SER A 83 -24.79 -8.90 12.19
CA SER A 83 -25.68 -8.16 13.08
C SER A 83 -26.73 -7.30 12.35
N ARG A 84 -26.58 -6.96 11.07
CA ARG A 84 -27.51 -6.03 10.37
C ARG A 84 -28.03 -6.53 9.02
N ALA A 85 -27.51 -7.66 8.55
CA ALA A 85 -27.77 -8.18 7.22
C ALA A 85 -27.52 -9.69 7.17
N VAL A 86 -28.12 -10.34 6.17
CA VAL A 86 -27.71 -11.67 5.73
C VAL A 86 -27.01 -11.52 4.38
N LEU A 87 -25.82 -12.07 4.24
CA LEU A 87 -25.09 -12.09 2.97
C LEU A 87 -25.25 -13.46 2.32
N VAL A 88 -25.76 -13.50 1.09
CA VAL A 88 -25.94 -14.71 0.30
C VAL A 88 -24.85 -14.75 -0.76
N GLY A 89 -24.03 -15.79 -0.75
CA GLY A 89 -22.87 -15.96 -1.61
C GLY A 89 -21.67 -16.53 -0.83
N PRO A 90 -20.52 -16.73 -1.48
CA PRO A 90 -20.24 -16.34 -2.87
C PRO A 90 -21.04 -17.17 -3.89
N TRP A 91 -21.60 -16.53 -4.92
CA TRP A 91 -22.31 -17.18 -6.02
C TRP A 91 -21.78 -16.71 -7.39
N GLY A 92 -22.07 -17.45 -8.45
CA GLY A 92 -21.79 -17.02 -9.83
C GLY A 92 -20.33 -17.00 -10.27
N ALA A 93 -19.41 -17.58 -9.48
CA ALA A 93 -18.04 -17.75 -9.91
C ALA A 93 -17.94 -18.73 -11.10
N GLY A 94 -16.97 -18.49 -12.01
CA GLY A 94 -16.75 -19.31 -13.20
C GLY A 94 -16.46 -20.80 -12.91
N PRO A 95 -16.53 -21.69 -13.91
CA PRO A 95 -16.36 -23.13 -13.72
C PRO A 95 -15.00 -23.46 -13.10
N ASP A 96 -14.95 -24.60 -12.39
CA ASP A 96 -13.70 -25.19 -11.90
C ASP A 96 -12.64 -25.24 -13.00
N PRO A 97 -11.35 -25.07 -12.66
CA PRO A 97 -10.27 -25.15 -13.64
C PRO A 97 -10.37 -26.43 -14.47
N VAL A 98 -10.26 -26.28 -15.80
CA VAL A 98 -10.16 -27.41 -16.72
C VAL A 98 -8.91 -28.21 -16.35
N ALA A 99 -9.05 -29.52 -16.12
CA ALA A 99 -7.93 -30.41 -15.83
C ALA A 99 -6.85 -30.27 -16.93
N GLY A 100 -5.64 -29.88 -16.55
CA GLY A 100 -4.49 -29.71 -17.46
C GLY A 100 -4.28 -28.31 -18.04
N GLY A 101 -5.08 -27.31 -17.67
CA GLY A 101 -4.79 -25.89 -17.96
C GLY A 101 -3.83 -25.25 -16.95
N PRO A 102 -3.27 -24.05 -17.23
CA PRO A 102 -2.59 -23.26 -16.21
C PRO A 102 -3.54 -23.02 -15.03
N PRO A 103 -3.04 -22.95 -13.78
CA PRO A 103 -3.90 -22.82 -12.60
C PRO A 103 -4.76 -21.56 -12.71
N ALA A 104 -6.05 -21.73 -13.01
CA ALA A 104 -7.02 -20.65 -12.92
C ALA A 104 -7.14 -20.25 -11.44
N PRO A 105 -7.25 -18.96 -11.11
CA PRO A 105 -7.45 -18.54 -9.73
C PRO A 105 -8.71 -19.22 -9.19
N ARG A 106 -8.58 -19.91 -8.05
CA ARG A 106 -9.72 -20.54 -7.39
C ARG A 106 -10.82 -19.50 -7.16
N PRO A 107 -12.10 -19.85 -7.39
CA PRO A 107 -13.19 -18.95 -7.09
C PRO A 107 -13.18 -18.58 -5.59
N ALA A 108 -13.62 -17.37 -5.26
CA ALA A 108 -13.71 -16.93 -3.87
C ALA A 108 -14.68 -17.82 -3.09
N CYS A 109 -14.28 -18.28 -1.90
CA CYS A 109 -15.10 -19.11 -1.01
C CYS A 109 -15.72 -18.30 0.14
N GLY A 110 -16.57 -18.93 0.97
CA GLY A 110 -17.19 -18.24 2.12
C GLY A 110 -16.17 -17.75 3.17
N ARG A 111 -14.97 -18.33 3.25
CA ARG A 111 -13.86 -17.80 4.08
C ARG A 111 -13.27 -16.53 3.48
N CYS A 112 -13.14 -16.42 2.15
CA CYS A 112 -12.73 -15.18 1.50
C CYS A 112 -13.69 -14.03 1.81
N LEU A 113 -15.00 -14.29 1.69
CA LEU A 113 -16.03 -13.31 2.05
C LEU A 113 -15.90 -12.86 3.51
N ALA A 114 -15.77 -13.82 4.43
CA ALA A 114 -15.63 -13.51 5.86
C ALA A 114 -14.43 -12.62 6.16
N MET A 115 -13.26 -12.96 5.61
CA MET A 115 -12.02 -12.19 5.80
C MET A 115 -12.14 -10.78 5.23
N ARG A 116 -12.67 -10.64 4.01
CA ARG A 116 -12.89 -9.32 3.38
C ARG A 116 -13.89 -8.49 4.19
N TRP A 117 -15.00 -9.10 4.60
CA TRP A 117 -16.02 -8.42 5.40
C TRP A 117 -15.47 -7.91 6.74
N GLN A 118 -14.65 -8.71 7.44
CA GLN A 118 -14.03 -8.31 8.69
C GLN A 118 -13.04 -7.16 8.52
N ARG A 119 -12.24 -7.14 7.45
CA ARG A 119 -11.28 -6.06 7.18
C ARG A 119 -11.93 -4.69 7.01
N LEU A 120 -13.19 -4.66 6.54
CA LEU A 120 -13.99 -3.45 6.38
C LEU A 120 -14.64 -2.95 7.68
N ARG A 121 -14.50 -3.69 8.79
CA ARG A 121 -15.06 -3.27 10.08
C ARG A 121 -14.30 -2.08 10.65
N THR A 122 -14.98 -1.36 11.55
CA THR A 122 -14.39 -0.22 12.25
C THR A 122 -13.19 -0.65 13.09
N ARG A 123 -12.30 0.30 13.44
CA ARG A 123 -11.17 0.03 14.34
C ARG A 123 -11.63 -0.67 15.62
N SER A 124 -12.68 -0.18 16.27
CA SER A 124 -13.18 -0.76 17.53
C SER A 124 -13.65 -2.20 17.38
N GLU A 125 -14.42 -2.51 16.31
CA GLU A 125 -14.86 -3.88 16.04
C GLU A 125 -13.69 -4.81 15.74
N ARG A 126 -12.71 -4.34 14.95
CA ARG A 126 -11.53 -5.14 14.61
C ARG A 126 -10.59 -5.35 15.79
N GLU A 127 -10.37 -4.35 16.65
CA GLU A 127 -9.61 -4.53 17.88
C GLU A 127 -10.30 -5.51 18.82
N ALA A 128 -11.63 -5.47 18.93
CA ALA A 128 -12.37 -6.44 19.74
C ALA A 128 -12.18 -7.87 19.21
N LEU A 129 -12.46 -8.11 17.93
CA LEU A 129 -12.36 -9.43 17.31
C LEU A 129 -10.93 -9.97 17.31
N GLU A 130 -9.97 -9.18 16.82
CA GLU A 130 -8.58 -9.61 16.63
C GLU A 130 -7.78 -9.56 17.94
N GLY A 131 -8.25 -8.82 18.95
CA GLY A 131 -7.72 -8.85 20.32
C GLY A 131 -8.21 -10.05 21.14
N GLY A 132 -9.17 -10.83 20.63
CA GLY A 132 -9.75 -11.97 21.33
C GLY A 132 -10.78 -11.59 22.40
N PHE A 133 -11.31 -10.37 22.35
CA PHE A 133 -12.42 -9.97 23.20
C PHE A 133 -13.71 -10.62 22.70
N ALA A 134 -14.49 -11.21 23.60
CA ALA A 134 -15.83 -11.67 23.29
C ALA A 134 -16.77 -10.46 23.22
N PRO A 135 -17.45 -10.20 22.09
CA PRO A 135 -18.46 -9.16 22.04
C PRO A 135 -19.65 -9.55 22.94
N GLU A 136 -19.90 -8.74 23.98
CA GLU A 136 -21.03 -8.88 24.91
C GLU A 136 -22.11 -7.80 24.65
N GLY A 137 -23.33 -8.01 25.15
CA GLY A 137 -24.35 -6.95 25.24
C GLY A 137 -25.54 -7.04 24.29
N GLY A 138 -25.59 -8.02 23.38
CA GLY A 138 -26.84 -8.36 22.67
C GLY A 138 -27.69 -9.30 23.53
N ALA A 139 -28.98 -9.00 23.72
CA ALA A 139 -29.92 -9.91 24.41
C ALA A 139 -30.85 -10.66 23.43
N ALA A 140 -31.21 -10.02 22.30
CA ALA A 140 -32.14 -10.56 21.30
C ALA A 140 -31.80 -10.10 19.86
N TRP A 141 -30.52 -9.82 19.59
CA TRP A 141 -30.06 -9.23 18.34
C TRP A 141 -29.09 -10.18 17.60
N PRO A 142 -29.20 -10.32 16.26
CA PRO A 142 -30.13 -9.66 15.35
C PRO A 142 -31.55 -10.21 15.48
N VAL A 143 -32.54 -9.33 15.31
CA VAL A 143 -33.95 -9.73 15.24
C VAL A 143 -34.21 -10.30 13.85
N LEU A 144 -34.65 -11.55 13.80
CA LEU A 144 -35.04 -12.22 12.56
C LEU A 144 -36.55 -12.40 12.52
N THR A 145 -37.13 -12.25 11.32
CA THR A 145 -38.56 -12.43 11.06
C THR A 145 -38.75 -13.46 9.96
N ASP A 146 -39.94 -14.06 9.88
CA ASP A 146 -40.27 -14.95 8.77
C ASP A 146 -40.12 -14.27 7.41
N HIS A 147 -40.43 -12.96 7.33
CA HIS A 147 -40.21 -12.16 6.12
C HIS A 147 -38.72 -12.06 5.74
N ALA A 148 -37.81 -11.95 6.72
CA ALA A 148 -36.39 -11.97 6.46
C ALA A 148 -35.94 -13.35 5.92
N ALA A 149 -36.44 -14.44 6.51
CA ALA A 149 -36.16 -15.78 6.01
C ALA A 149 -36.73 -16.03 4.61
N ASP A 150 -37.93 -15.52 4.30
CA ASP A 150 -38.52 -15.56 2.96
C ASP A 150 -37.68 -14.77 1.95
N ALA A 151 -37.23 -13.57 2.31
CA ALA A 151 -36.38 -12.74 1.46
C ALA A 151 -35.03 -13.43 1.17
N VAL A 152 -34.36 -13.96 2.21
CA VAL A 152 -33.09 -14.69 2.05
C VAL A 152 -33.29 -15.93 1.19
N TRP A 153 -34.35 -16.70 1.41
CA TRP A 153 -34.66 -17.87 0.60
C TRP A 153 -34.95 -17.50 -0.86
N ALA A 154 -35.72 -16.43 -1.10
CA ALA A 154 -35.98 -15.94 -2.44
C ALA A 154 -34.69 -15.56 -3.17
N VAL A 155 -33.73 -14.91 -2.47
CA VAL A 155 -32.40 -14.62 -3.01
C VAL A 155 -31.63 -15.91 -3.31
N CYS A 156 -31.59 -16.88 -2.38
CA CYS A 156 -30.91 -18.17 -2.60
C CYS A 156 -31.41 -18.87 -3.86
N ARG A 157 -32.74 -18.91 -4.07
CA ARG A 157 -33.32 -19.47 -5.31
C ARG A 157 -32.96 -18.63 -6.53
N ALA A 158 -33.02 -17.30 -6.42
CA ALA A 158 -32.76 -16.42 -7.56
C ALA A 158 -31.32 -16.55 -8.06
N VAL A 159 -30.34 -16.76 -7.17
CA VAL A 159 -28.92 -16.84 -7.54
C VAL A 159 -28.42 -18.26 -7.82
N ALA A 160 -29.21 -19.30 -7.49
CA ALA A 160 -28.85 -20.67 -7.76
C ALA A 160 -28.63 -20.91 -9.26
N GLY A 161 -27.46 -21.46 -9.62
CA GLY A 161 -27.10 -21.71 -11.02
C GLY A 161 -26.82 -20.45 -11.87
N ARG A 162 -27.00 -19.23 -11.32
CA ARG A 162 -26.63 -18.00 -12.03
C ARG A 162 -25.13 -17.88 -12.14
N ARG A 163 -24.68 -17.34 -13.27
CA ARG A 163 -23.29 -16.90 -13.47
C ARG A 163 -23.21 -15.39 -13.28
N SER A 164 -22.08 -14.93 -12.77
CA SER A 164 -21.78 -13.50 -12.71
C SER A 164 -21.55 -12.95 -14.12
N PRO A 165 -22.06 -11.74 -14.44
CA PRO A 165 -21.74 -11.06 -15.70
C PRO A 165 -20.24 -10.87 -15.92
N ASP A 166 -19.51 -10.55 -14.85
CA ASP A 166 -18.11 -10.13 -14.91
C ASP A 166 -17.15 -11.27 -14.54
N GLY A 167 -17.64 -12.52 -14.43
CA GLY A 167 -16.87 -13.70 -14.04
C GLY A 167 -16.43 -13.75 -12.56
N LEU A 168 -16.45 -12.63 -11.85
CA LEU A 168 -16.16 -12.55 -10.42
C LEU A 168 -17.30 -13.11 -9.57
N ALA A 169 -16.97 -13.83 -8.50
CA ALA A 169 -17.94 -14.26 -7.51
C ALA A 169 -18.71 -13.07 -6.95
N GLN A 170 -19.99 -13.25 -6.63
CA GLN A 170 -20.90 -12.20 -6.18
C GLN A 170 -21.44 -12.50 -4.79
N VAL A 171 -21.82 -11.43 -4.08
CA VAL A 171 -22.42 -11.49 -2.75
C VAL A 171 -23.63 -10.58 -2.73
N THR A 172 -24.81 -11.15 -2.47
CA THR A 172 -26.05 -10.40 -2.32
C THR A 172 -26.33 -10.16 -0.85
N ARG A 173 -26.31 -8.89 -0.44
CA ARG A 173 -26.69 -8.42 0.88
C ARG A 173 -28.21 -8.26 0.96
N VAL A 174 -28.82 -8.89 1.95
CA VAL A 174 -30.20 -8.67 2.41
C VAL A 174 -30.15 -7.86 3.70
N ASP A 175 -30.61 -6.61 3.66
CA ASP A 175 -30.70 -5.77 4.86
C ASP A 175 -31.80 -6.28 5.81
N LEU A 176 -31.49 -6.53 7.09
CA LEU A 176 -32.48 -7.10 8.01
C LEU A 176 -33.54 -6.09 8.47
N GLY A 177 -33.29 -4.78 8.37
CA GLY A 177 -34.24 -3.75 8.77
C GLY A 177 -35.23 -3.37 7.66
N THR A 178 -34.80 -3.45 6.40
CA THR A 178 -35.57 -2.97 5.24
C THR A 178 -35.87 -4.04 4.20
N LEU A 179 -35.21 -5.21 4.29
CA LEU A 179 -35.19 -6.25 3.26
C LEU A 179 -34.66 -5.79 1.89
N ALA A 180 -34.01 -4.62 1.85
CA ALA A 180 -33.37 -4.11 0.64
C ALA A 180 -32.22 -5.03 0.19
N LEU A 181 -32.11 -5.22 -1.12
CA LEU A 181 -31.10 -6.06 -1.75
C LEU A 181 -30.02 -5.21 -2.42
N ALA A 182 -28.77 -5.61 -2.26
CA ALA A 182 -27.65 -5.07 -3.04
C ALA A 182 -26.64 -6.19 -3.33
N THR A 183 -26.08 -6.24 -4.53
CA THR A 183 -25.11 -7.27 -4.93
C THR A 183 -23.75 -6.64 -5.21
N PHE A 184 -22.70 -7.26 -4.72
CA PHE A 184 -21.32 -6.78 -4.83
C PHE A 184 -20.38 -7.90 -5.32
N PRO A 185 -19.42 -7.58 -6.20
CA PRO A 185 -18.38 -8.52 -6.61
C PRO A 185 -17.35 -8.74 -5.49
N LEU A 186 -16.88 -9.98 -5.39
CA LEU A 186 -15.90 -10.46 -4.42
C LEU A 186 -14.66 -10.98 -5.14
N LEU A 187 -13.51 -10.39 -4.82
CA LEU A 187 -12.21 -10.94 -5.19
C LEU A 187 -11.79 -12.04 -4.19
N PRO A 188 -11.15 -13.13 -4.65
CA PRO A 188 -10.52 -14.11 -3.76
C PRO A 188 -9.58 -13.44 -2.76
N GLU A 189 -9.49 -13.97 -1.54
CA GLU A 189 -8.55 -13.48 -0.54
C GLU A 189 -7.23 -14.27 -0.66
N PRO A 190 -6.09 -13.63 -0.99
CA PRO A 190 -4.82 -14.31 -1.22
C PRO A 190 -4.18 -14.86 0.07
N LEU A 191 -4.71 -14.50 1.24
CA LEU A 191 -4.33 -15.10 2.52
C LEU A 191 -5.37 -16.11 3.04
N CYS A 192 -6.34 -16.51 2.21
CA CYS A 192 -7.38 -17.45 2.63
C CYS A 192 -6.79 -18.85 2.85
N PRO A 193 -6.85 -19.41 4.08
CA PRO A 193 -6.27 -20.71 4.38
C PRO A 193 -6.98 -21.88 3.67
N ALA A 194 -8.21 -21.67 3.18
CA ALA A 194 -8.95 -22.69 2.43
C ALA A 194 -8.65 -22.65 0.93
N CYS A 195 -8.43 -21.45 0.37
CA CYS A 195 -8.18 -21.30 -1.06
C CYS A 195 -6.70 -21.45 -1.42
N VAL A 196 -5.80 -21.05 -0.52
CA VAL A 196 -4.37 -20.95 -0.77
C VAL A 196 -3.61 -22.00 0.03
N THR A 197 -2.82 -22.81 -0.67
CA THR A 197 -1.87 -23.74 -0.07
C THR A 197 -0.47 -23.12 -0.17
N PRO A 198 0.13 -22.67 0.95
CA PRO A 198 1.43 -22.01 0.89
C PRO A 198 2.55 -22.96 0.44
N ALA A 199 3.41 -22.50 -0.47
CA ALA A 199 4.67 -23.16 -0.81
C ALA A 199 5.81 -22.60 0.04
N ASP A 200 6.92 -23.31 0.15
CA ASP A 200 8.15 -22.72 0.73
C ASP A 200 8.79 -21.77 -0.30
N ASP A 201 9.29 -20.63 0.16
CA ASP A 201 10.00 -19.70 -0.70
C ASP A 201 11.38 -20.27 -1.09
N ALA A 202 11.83 -19.98 -2.31
CA ALA A 202 12.95 -20.65 -2.95
C ALA A 202 13.60 -19.74 -4.01
N PRO A 203 14.88 -19.95 -4.39
CA PRO A 203 15.60 -19.06 -5.31
C PRO A 203 14.87 -18.78 -6.63
N GLU A 204 14.14 -19.75 -7.16
CA GLU A 204 13.33 -19.60 -8.38
C GLU A 204 12.25 -18.53 -8.27
N HIS A 205 11.71 -18.29 -7.07
CA HIS A 205 10.67 -17.28 -6.84
C HIS A 205 11.22 -15.86 -6.80
N GLY A 206 12.54 -15.71 -6.62
CA GLY A 206 13.28 -14.46 -6.75
C GLY A 206 13.85 -14.22 -8.14
N ARG A 207 13.67 -15.14 -9.11
CA ARG A 207 14.09 -14.87 -10.49
C ARG A 207 13.10 -13.92 -11.17
N MET A 208 13.60 -12.78 -11.64
CA MET A 208 12.80 -11.79 -12.35
C MET A 208 13.14 -11.79 -13.84
N TYR A 209 12.27 -12.36 -14.67
CA TYR A 209 12.45 -12.31 -16.13
C TYR A 209 11.98 -10.96 -16.69
N LEU A 210 12.94 -10.09 -17.03
CA LEU A 210 12.68 -8.79 -17.65
C LEU A 210 12.52 -8.95 -19.18
N ALA A 211 11.29 -9.24 -19.61
CA ALA A 211 10.94 -9.33 -21.02
C ALA A 211 11.06 -7.96 -21.75
N PRO A 212 11.34 -7.95 -23.07
CA PRO A 212 11.24 -6.73 -23.89
C PRO A 212 9.96 -5.97 -23.61
N THR A 213 10.08 -4.68 -23.30
CA THR A 213 8.96 -3.84 -22.88
C THR A 213 8.89 -2.61 -23.80
N PRO A 214 8.20 -2.73 -24.96
CA PRO A 214 8.19 -1.69 -25.98
C PRO A 214 7.52 -0.41 -25.47
N LYS A 215 8.21 0.72 -25.61
CA LYS A 215 7.69 2.05 -25.33
C LYS A 215 6.94 2.60 -26.54
N PRO A 216 5.81 3.31 -26.36
CA PRO A 216 5.12 4.01 -27.43
C PRO A 216 5.98 5.10 -28.11
N ALA A 217 6.87 5.72 -27.34
CA ALA A 217 7.84 6.73 -27.78
C ALA A 217 9.05 6.75 -26.82
N PRO A 218 10.21 7.29 -27.22
CA PRO A 218 11.42 7.28 -26.39
C PRO A 218 11.27 7.93 -25.01
N ASP A 219 10.42 8.94 -24.91
CA ASP A 219 10.13 9.73 -23.70
C ASP A 219 8.87 9.27 -22.94
N VAL A 220 8.26 8.15 -23.34
CA VAL A 220 7.06 7.58 -22.70
C VAL A 220 7.41 6.30 -21.94
N TYR A 221 7.47 6.41 -20.61
CA TYR A 221 7.89 5.32 -19.72
C TYR A 221 6.71 4.48 -19.16
N ARG A 222 5.48 5.02 -19.20
CA ARG A 222 4.25 4.27 -18.92
C ARG A 222 3.81 3.52 -20.19
N VAL A 223 4.04 2.21 -20.24
CA VAL A 223 3.76 1.43 -21.46
C VAL A 223 2.28 1.11 -21.65
N THR A 224 1.53 0.95 -20.56
CA THR A 224 0.08 0.73 -20.60
C THR A 224 -0.64 2.01 -20.18
N PRO A 225 -1.40 2.66 -21.08
CA PRO A 225 -2.20 3.83 -20.72
C PRO A 225 -3.25 3.49 -19.65
N LEU A 226 -3.53 4.43 -18.75
CA LEU A 226 -4.53 4.25 -17.68
C LEU A 226 -5.91 3.82 -18.22
N ALA A 227 -6.33 4.39 -19.35
CA ALA A 227 -7.62 4.07 -19.98
C ALA A 227 -7.70 2.64 -20.55
N ALA A 228 -6.57 1.95 -20.69
CA ALA A 228 -6.52 0.56 -21.15
C ALA A 228 -6.55 -0.46 -19.99
N LEU A 229 -6.51 0.01 -18.74
CA LEU A 229 -6.55 -0.86 -17.57
C LEU A 229 -8.00 -1.23 -17.24
N ASP A 230 -8.31 -2.52 -17.32
CA ASP A 230 -9.62 -3.07 -16.96
C ASP A 230 -9.65 -3.43 -15.46
N LEU A 231 -9.63 -2.39 -14.60
CA LEU A 231 -9.68 -2.58 -13.16
C LEU A 231 -11.11 -2.93 -12.71
N PRO A 232 -11.29 -3.99 -11.88
CA PRO A 232 -12.61 -4.31 -11.32
C PRO A 232 -12.95 -3.36 -10.17
N GLU A 233 -13.17 -2.07 -10.46
CA GLU A 233 -13.35 -0.99 -9.46
C GLU A 233 -14.40 -1.36 -8.40
N ALA A 234 -15.53 -1.94 -8.81
CA ALA A 234 -16.60 -2.36 -7.90
C ALA A 234 -16.20 -3.49 -6.93
N ALA A 235 -15.17 -4.27 -7.25
CA ALA A 235 -14.60 -5.30 -6.38
C ALA A 235 -13.45 -4.77 -5.52
N LEU A 236 -12.77 -3.71 -5.99
CA LEU A 236 -11.72 -3.04 -5.23
C LEU A 236 -12.29 -2.24 -4.06
N ALA A 237 -13.39 -1.50 -4.26
CA ALA A 237 -14.07 -0.78 -3.18
C ALA A 237 -15.58 -1.04 -3.18
N ASN A 238 -16.09 -1.66 -2.12
CA ASN A 238 -17.52 -1.83 -1.87
C ASN A 238 -17.80 -2.13 -0.39
N PRO A 239 -18.99 -1.80 0.15
CA PRO A 239 -19.25 -1.81 1.60
C PRO A 239 -19.37 -3.20 2.23
N VAL A 240 -19.33 -4.28 1.44
CA VAL A 240 -19.50 -5.66 1.92
C VAL A 240 -18.19 -6.44 1.91
N CYS A 241 -17.41 -6.33 0.84
CA CYS A 241 -16.24 -7.17 0.60
C CYS A 241 -15.17 -6.54 -0.31
N GLY A 242 -15.13 -5.20 -0.42
CA GLY A 242 -14.11 -4.49 -1.19
C GLY A 242 -12.69 -4.86 -0.76
N ALA A 243 -11.82 -5.11 -1.74
CA ALA A 243 -10.45 -5.55 -1.48
C ALA A 243 -9.57 -4.49 -0.82
N LEU A 244 -9.78 -3.22 -1.18
CA LEU A 244 -9.02 -2.05 -0.73
C LEU A 244 -9.77 -1.19 0.29
N GLY A 245 -11.09 -1.35 0.41
CA GLY A 245 -11.89 -0.53 1.32
C GLY A 245 -13.39 -0.62 1.03
N SER A 246 -14.17 0.11 1.83
CA SER A 246 -15.63 0.13 1.73
C SER A 246 -16.15 1.08 0.65
N THR A 247 -15.38 2.13 0.35
CA THR A 247 -15.67 3.15 -0.66
C THR A 247 -14.41 3.95 -0.96
N THR A 248 -14.44 4.71 -2.07
CA THR A 248 -13.56 5.87 -2.28
C THR A 248 -14.33 7.16 -2.03
N HIS A 249 -13.61 8.23 -1.70
CA HIS A 249 -14.14 9.56 -1.42
C HIS A 249 -13.57 10.57 -2.41
N LEU A 250 -14.47 11.34 -3.00
CA LEU A 250 -14.14 12.48 -3.86
C LEU A 250 -14.11 13.74 -3.01
N ASN A 251 -13.07 14.56 -3.13
CA ASN A 251 -12.96 15.82 -2.40
C ASN A 251 -13.15 17.02 -3.35
N PRO A 252 -14.39 17.52 -3.51
CA PRO A 252 -14.69 18.65 -4.38
C PRO A 252 -14.24 20.01 -3.84
N ALA A 253 -13.76 20.05 -2.58
CA ALA A 253 -13.22 21.27 -1.99
C ALA A 253 -11.75 21.51 -2.33
N SER A 254 -11.04 20.52 -2.91
CA SER A 254 -9.71 20.76 -3.45
C SER A 254 -9.80 21.63 -4.70
N THR A 255 -9.08 22.75 -4.70
CA THR A 255 -9.10 23.75 -5.76
C THR A 255 -7.94 23.61 -6.74
N THR A 256 -6.95 22.76 -6.43
CA THR A 256 -5.73 22.57 -7.21
C THR A 256 -5.76 21.31 -8.07
N THR A 257 -6.38 20.25 -7.55
CA THR A 257 -6.49 18.92 -8.16
C THR A 257 -7.93 18.39 -8.05
N ALA A 258 -8.21 17.25 -8.67
CA ALA A 258 -9.46 16.51 -8.57
C ALA A 258 -9.26 15.22 -7.72
N PRO A 259 -8.98 15.33 -6.42
CA PRO A 259 -8.57 14.22 -5.58
C PRO A 259 -9.64 13.14 -5.41
N ILE A 260 -9.19 11.88 -5.44
CA ILE A 260 -9.94 10.72 -4.94
C ILE A 260 -9.07 10.05 -3.89
N SER A 261 -9.65 9.67 -2.74
CA SER A 261 -8.95 8.91 -1.71
C SER A 261 -9.77 7.73 -1.21
N GLY A 262 -9.11 6.77 -0.58
CA GLY A 262 -9.73 5.66 0.13
C GLY A 262 -8.82 5.22 1.27
N SER A 263 -9.33 4.35 2.14
CA SER A 263 -8.51 3.77 3.19
C SER A 263 -9.01 2.40 3.63
N ALA A 264 -8.09 1.64 4.23
CA ALA A 264 -8.40 0.45 4.97
C ALA A 264 -7.52 0.35 6.21
N PHE A 265 -8.10 -0.16 7.29
CA PHE A 265 -7.30 -0.55 8.43
C PHE A 265 -6.45 -1.76 8.08
N VAL A 266 -5.18 -1.73 8.43
CA VAL A 266 -4.24 -2.85 8.29
C VAL A 266 -3.63 -3.11 9.66
N ARG A 267 -3.71 -4.36 10.14
CA ARG A 267 -3.05 -4.71 11.40
C ARG A 267 -1.58 -4.89 11.10
N GLY A 268 -0.75 -4.13 11.80
CA GLY A 268 0.68 -4.39 11.90
C GLY A 268 1.07 -4.81 13.31
N TYR A 269 2.38 -4.92 13.54
CA TYR A 269 2.95 -5.29 14.84
C TYR A 269 2.53 -4.33 15.97
N ALA A 270 2.26 -3.07 15.65
CA ALA A 270 1.84 -2.00 16.57
C ALA A 270 0.32 -1.87 16.77
N GLY A 271 -0.50 -2.68 16.10
CA GLY A 271 -1.96 -2.55 16.09
C GLY A 271 -2.53 -2.13 14.73
N LEU A 272 -3.76 -1.61 14.73
CA LEU A 272 -4.45 -1.20 13.50
C LEU A 272 -4.03 0.19 13.03
N ASN A 273 -3.36 0.24 11.89
CA ASN A 273 -3.01 1.46 11.20
C ASN A 273 -4.01 1.75 10.09
N ASP A 274 -4.38 3.02 9.93
CA ASP A 274 -5.18 3.46 8.79
C ASP A 274 -4.25 3.65 7.59
N VAL A 275 -4.38 2.79 6.58
CA VAL A 275 -3.58 2.86 5.36
C VAL A 275 -4.42 3.55 4.30
N THR A 276 -4.10 4.81 4.06
CA THR A 276 -4.77 5.64 3.05
C THR A 276 -4.13 5.46 1.68
N PHE A 277 -4.92 5.64 0.64
CA PHE A 277 -4.46 5.77 -0.74
C PHE A 277 -5.24 6.86 -1.47
N SER A 278 -4.64 7.45 -2.49
CA SER A 278 -5.18 8.57 -3.21
C SER A 278 -4.69 8.66 -4.66
N GLY A 279 -5.45 9.37 -5.48
CA GLY A 279 -5.05 9.77 -6.80
C GLY A 279 -5.28 11.25 -6.98
N GLN A 280 -4.30 11.90 -7.59
CA GLN A 280 -4.23 13.36 -7.73
C GLN A 280 -3.96 13.69 -9.19
N ALA A 281 -5.02 14.05 -9.91
CA ALA A 281 -4.96 14.49 -11.30
C ALA A 281 -5.88 15.71 -11.51
N ASP A 282 -6.01 16.18 -12.74
CA ASP A 282 -6.92 17.26 -13.14
C ASP A 282 -8.38 16.79 -13.35
N ALA A 283 -8.63 15.48 -13.32
CA ALA A 283 -9.96 14.89 -13.49
C ALA A 283 -10.21 13.72 -12.54
N TYR A 284 -11.41 13.67 -11.95
CA TYR A 284 -11.79 12.64 -10.96
C TYR A 284 -11.76 11.21 -11.51
N ALA A 285 -12.03 11.00 -12.80
CA ALA A 285 -11.94 9.67 -13.40
C ALA A 285 -10.50 9.14 -13.41
N THR A 286 -9.54 9.99 -13.80
CA THR A 286 -8.10 9.70 -13.77
C THR A 286 -7.64 9.48 -12.33
N SER A 287 -7.99 10.40 -11.43
CA SER A 287 -7.66 10.29 -10.00
C SER A 287 -8.22 9.02 -9.37
N ARG A 288 -9.42 8.56 -9.75
CA ARG A 288 -9.97 7.31 -9.23
C ARG A 288 -9.15 6.10 -9.66
N THR A 289 -8.73 6.07 -10.94
CA THR A 289 -7.85 5.02 -11.45
C THR A 289 -6.51 5.02 -10.71
N LEU A 290 -5.89 6.20 -10.55
CA LEU A 290 -4.64 6.35 -9.80
C LEU A 290 -4.78 5.94 -8.33
N ALA A 291 -5.87 6.30 -7.67
CA ALA A 291 -6.14 5.90 -6.29
C ALA A 291 -6.21 4.37 -6.16
N TYR A 292 -6.85 3.68 -7.10
CA TYR A 292 -6.88 2.21 -7.09
C TYR A 292 -5.50 1.59 -7.37
N LEU A 293 -4.70 2.17 -8.26
CA LEU A 293 -3.34 1.69 -8.52
C LEU A 293 -2.45 1.82 -7.29
N GLU A 294 -2.50 2.98 -6.62
CA GLU A 294 -1.76 3.21 -5.37
C GLU A 294 -2.31 2.35 -4.23
N GLY A 295 -3.63 2.14 -4.16
CA GLY A 295 -4.25 1.23 -3.19
C GLY A 295 -3.83 -0.22 -3.39
N LEU A 296 -3.73 -0.70 -4.65
CA LEU A 296 -3.22 -2.03 -5.00
C LEU A 296 -1.74 -2.18 -4.66
N GLU A 297 -0.93 -1.16 -4.91
CA GLU A 297 0.48 -1.12 -4.52
C GLU A 297 0.62 -1.26 -2.99
N ARG A 298 -0.09 -0.43 -2.21
CA ARG A 298 -0.09 -0.54 -0.74
C ARG A 298 -0.62 -1.88 -0.24
N TYR A 299 -1.64 -2.43 -0.92
CA TYR A 299 -2.17 -3.75 -0.59
C TYR A 299 -1.12 -4.87 -0.75
N ALA A 300 -0.27 -4.78 -1.77
CA ALA A 300 0.86 -5.68 -2.00
C ALA A 300 2.03 -5.43 -1.04
N GLY A 301 2.38 -4.16 -0.80
CA GLY A 301 3.50 -3.77 0.06
C GLY A 301 3.27 -4.04 1.54
N THR A 302 2.04 -3.91 2.05
CA THR A 302 1.77 -4.10 3.48
C THR A 302 2.01 -5.54 3.99
N HIS A 303 1.73 -6.56 3.17
CA HIS A 303 1.83 -7.98 3.55
C HIS A 303 2.23 -8.86 2.36
N ALA A 304 3.00 -9.92 2.61
CA ALA A 304 3.29 -10.94 1.61
C ALA A 304 2.02 -11.72 1.21
N ARG A 305 1.59 -11.59 -0.06
CA ARG A 305 0.33 -12.17 -0.60
C ARG A 305 0.54 -13.17 -1.73
N ARG A 306 1.77 -13.66 -1.90
CA ARG A 306 2.14 -14.61 -2.96
C ARG A 306 1.88 -16.07 -2.60
N GLY A 307 1.48 -16.35 -1.36
CA GLY A 307 1.33 -17.73 -0.88
C GLY A 307 2.67 -18.45 -0.71
N LEU A 308 3.73 -17.71 -0.39
CA LEU A 308 5.07 -18.24 -0.13
C LEU A 308 5.39 -18.09 1.37
N ARG A 309 5.98 -19.13 1.95
CA ARG A 309 6.48 -19.14 3.33
C ARG A 309 7.93 -18.65 3.33
N PRO A 310 8.24 -17.57 4.06
CA PRO A 310 9.59 -17.01 4.08
C PRO A 310 10.60 -17.99 4.69
N VAL A 311 11.85 -17.90 4.24
CA VAL A 311 12.98 -18.60 4.85
C VAL A 311 13.26 -17.98 6.21
N THR A 312 13.33 -18.77 7.28
CA THR A 312 13.64 -18.25 8.63
C THR A 312 15.03 -18.69 9.04
N ALA A 313 15.97 -17.75 9.08
CA ALA A 313 17.38 -17.98 9.40
C ALA A 313 18.06 -16.70 9.86
N SER A 314 19.24 -16.81 10.47
CA SER A 314 20.10 -15.67 10.78
C SER A 314 20.91 -15.21 9.57
N LEU A 315 21.42 -13.96 9.58
CA LEU A 315 22.28 -13.45 8.49
C LEU A 315 23.53 -14.33 8.32
N GLY A 316 24.13 -14.76 9.44
CA GLY A 316 25.35 -15.59 9.41
C GLY A 316 25.13 -16.96 8.77
N GLU A 317 24.01 -17.62 9.06
CA GLU A 317 23.65 -18.90 8.45
C GLU A 317 23.45 -18.77 6.93
N LEU A 318 22.70 -17.76 6.50
CA LEU A 318 22.42 -17.55 5.08
C LEU A 318 23.67 -17.16 4.30
N ALA A 319 24.53 -16.30 4.85
CA ALA A 319 25.79 -15.92 4.23
C ALA A 319 26.75 -17.12 4.11
N ALA A 320 26.75 -18.03 5.09
CA ALA A 320 27.55 -19.25 5.02
C ALA A 320 27.01 -20.26 4.01
N GLU A 321 25.69 -20.36 3.84
CA GLU A 321 25.04 -21.29 2.93
C GLU A 321 25.05 -20.81 1.47
N TRP A 322 24.74 -19.54 1.23
CA TRP A 322 24.52 -18.98 -0.11
C TRP A 322 25.62 -18.00 -0.57
N GLY A 323 26.50 -17.58 0.34
CA GLY A 323 27.52 -16.56 0.09
C GLY A 323 27.02 -15.14 0.38
N GLU A 324 27.95 -14.25 0.74
CA GLU A 324 27.63 -12.86 1.15
C GLU A 324 26.92 -12.06 0.06
N ASN A 325 27.21 -12.31 -1.22
CA ASN A 325 26.59 -11.61 -2.35
C ASN A 325 25.17 -12.10 -2.69
N ALA A 326 24.71 -13.19 -2.05
CA ALA A 326 23.38 -13.75 -2.23
C ALA A 326 22.42 -13.35 -1.09
N VAL A 327 22.85 -12.48 -0.16
CA VAL A 327 22.05 -12.07 1.00
C VAL A 327 22.21 -10.56 1.23
N VAL A 328 21.11 -9.83 1.32
CA VAL A 328 21.14 -8.40 1.66
C VAL A 328 21.44 -8.24 3.15
N ASP A 329 22.58 -7.64 3.47
CA ASP A 329 22.92 -7.26 4.85
C ASP A 329 22.08 -6.06 5.32
N PRO A 330 21.20 -6.20 6.34
CA PRO A 330 20.36 -5.10 6.83
C PRO A 330 21.15 -3.88 7.31
N ARG A 331 22.42 -4.04 7.69
CA ARG A 331 23.27 -2.93 8.12
C ARG A 331 23.57 -1.97 6.95
N ARG A 332 23.56 -2.46 5.71
CA ARG A 332 23.77 -1.63 4.52
C ARG A 332 22.55 -0.77 4.16
N THR A 333 21.37 -1.08 4.69
CA THR A 333 20.15 -0.28 4.50
C THR A 333 19.92 0.77 5.60
N GLY A 334 20.91 0.97 6.47
CA GLY A 334 20.83 1.86 7.61
C GLY A 334 20.13 1.21 8.81
N LEU A 335 20.65 1.50 10.01
CA LEU A 335 20.06 1.14 11.29
C LEU A 335 19.80 2.42 12.10
N TYR A 336 18.92 2.34 13.10
CA TYR A 336 18.72 3.46 14.00
C TYR A 336 19.90 3.67 14.94
N SER A 337 19.94 4.82 15.61
CA SER A 337 20.98 5.08 16.60
C SER A 337 20.76 4.23 17.86
N PRO A 338 21.80 4.00 18.68
CA PRO A 338 21.65 3.31 19.97
C PRO A 338 20.62 3.96 20.89
N GLU A 339 20.42 5.27 20.79
CA GLU A 339 19.41 6.03 21.55
C GLU A 339 18.00 5.63 21.13
N THR A 340 17.73 5.55 19.83
CA THR A 340 16.43 5.11 19.32
C THR A 340 16.05 3.75 19.86
N TYR A 341 16.97 2.77 19.78
CA TYR A 341 16.72 1.42 20.30
C TYR A 341 16.56 1.34 21.81
N ARG A 342 17.12 2.31 22.56
CA ARG A 342 16.99 2.37 24.01
C ARG A 342 15.64 2.96 24.44
N ASP A 343 15.19 3.98 23.71
CA ASP A 343 14.09 4.85 24.13
C ASP A 343 12.77 4.49 23.45
N ASP A 344 12.80 3.78 22.32
CA ASP A 344 11.63 3.33 21.56
C ASP A 344 11.37 1.83 21.77
N PRO A 345 10.37 1.44 22.58
CA PRO A 345 10.10 0.03 22.91
C PRO A 345 9.54 -0.78 21.73
N MET A 346 9.31 -0.15 20.58
CA MET A 346 8.77 -0.81 19.39
C MET A 346 9.86 -1.44 18.52
N VAL A 347 11.13 -1.09 18.74
CA VAL A 347 12.26 -1.52 17.91
C VAL A 347 13.38 -2.11 18.75
N ASP A 348 14.08 -3.09 18.18
CA ASP A 348 15.25 -3.71 18.80
C ASP A 348 16.47 -3.63 17.86
N PRO A 349 17.70 -3.54 18.38
CA PRO A 349 18.89 -3.58 17.53
C PRO A 349 18.92 -4.84 16.66
N PHE A 350 19.31 -4.69 15.40
CA PHE A 350 19.54 -5.83 14.51
C PHE A 350 20.66 -6.71 15.07
N ASP A 351 20.37 -8.00 15.26
CA ASP A 351 21.31 -9.02 15.69
C ASP A 351 21.56 -10.01 14.55
N PRO A 352 22.78 -10.09 13.99
CA PRO A 352 23.08 -10.95 12.85
C PRO A 352 22.98 -12.45 13.16
N ALA A 353 22.92 -12.85 14.43
CA ALA A 353 22.73 -14.23 14.87
C ALA A 353 21.24 -14.57 15.14
N ARG A 354 20.35 -13.59 15.10
CA ARG A 354 18.91 -13.80 15.36
C ARG A 354 18.21 -14.31 14.09
N PRO A 355 17.48 -15.43 14.15
CA PRO A 355 16.64 -15.85 13.04
C PRO A 355 15.51 -14.85 12.76
N ILE A 356 15.45 -14.38 11.51
CA ILE A 356 14.38 -13.50 11.02
C ILE A 356 13.80 -14.06 9.71
N PRO A 357 12.63 -13.59 9.24
CA PRO A 357 12.07 -13.99 7.95
C PRO A 357 12.78 -13.31 6.78
N TRP A 358 13.11 -14.08 5.76
CA TRP A 358 13.71 -13.67 4.50
C TRP A 358 12.86 -14.14 3.33
N ILE A 359 12.86 -13.36 2.26
CA ILE A 359 12.21 -13.72 0.99
C ILE A 359 13.17 -13.54 -0.17
N TRP A 360 12.96 -14.32 -1.23
CA TRP A 360 13.79 -14.24 -2.43
C TRP A 360 13.37 -13.06 -3.31
N GLY A 361 14.33 -12.18 -3.55
CA GLY A 361 14.30 -11.13 -4.56
C GLY A 361 15.31 -11.41 -5.67
N HIS A 362 15.56 -10.38 -6.48
CA HIS A 362 16.41 -10.42 -7.66
C HIS A 362 17.43 -9.29 -7.62
N CYS A 363 18.73 -9.58 -7.77
CA CYS A 363 19.74 -8.57 -8.04
C CYS A 363 19.67 -8.17 -9.51
N LEU A 364 19.22 -6.95 -9.80
CA LEU A 364 19.05 -6.43 -11.16
C LEU A 364 20.39 -6.20 -11.88
N ARG A 365 21.49 -5.98 -11.12
CA ARG A 365 22.83 -5.77 -11.69
C ARG A 365 23.44 -7.07 -12.19
N ASP A 366 23.42 -8.10 -11.34
CA ASP A 366 24.15 -9.35 -11.57
C ASP A 366 23.25 -10.49 -12.07
N ASP A 367 21.94 -10.25 -12.22
CA ASP A 367 20.92 -11.18 -12.73
C ASP A 367 20.85 -12.51 -11.95
N HIS A 368 20.85 -12.43 -10.61
CA HIS A 368 20.73 -13.61 -9.74
C HIS A 368 19.72 -13.42 -8.60
N PRO A 369 19.14 -14.52 -8.06
CA PRO A 369 18.32 -14.46 -6.85
C PRO A 369 19.13 -14.02 -5.62
N VAL A 370 18.52 -13.21 -4.78
CA VAL A 370 19.12 -12.71 -3.53
C VAL A 370 18.10 -12.78 -2.39
N LEU A 371 18.53 -13.16 -1.19
CA LEU A 371 17.69 -13.15 0.01
C LEU A 371 17.59 -11.74 0.58
N VAL A 372 16.37 -11.30 0.84
CA VAL A 372 16.04 -9.98 1.40
C VAL A 372 15.28 -10.18 2.70
N PRO A 373 15.61 -9.46 3.79
CA PRO A 373 14.79 -9.48 5.00
C PRO A 373 13.36 -9.03 4.67
N ALA A 374 12.36 -9.82 5.06
CA ALA A 374 10.96 -9.52 4.74
C ALA A 374 10.53 -8.14 5.29
N ARG A 375 11.11 -7.74 6.44
CA ARG A 375 10.91 -6.42 7.07
C ARG A 375 11.22 -5.23 6.14
N LEU A 376 12.20 -5.37 5.23
CA LEU A 376 12.66 -4.28 4.37
C LEU A 376 11.77 -4.03 3.15
N VAL A 377 10.84 -4.95 2.89
CA VAL A 377 9.96 -4.90 1.71
C VAL A 377 8.48 -5.01 2.07
N HIS A 378 8.16 -5.43 3.30
CA HIS A 378 6.80 -5.43 3.82
C HIS A 378 6.65 -4.60 5.09
N TYR A 379 5.98 -3.45 4.98
CA TYR A 379 5.99 -2.39 6.00
C TYR A 379 4.82 -2.43 7.00
N SER A 380 3.95 -3.44 6.97
CA SER A 380 2.93 -3.64 8.03
C SER A 380 3.00 -5.05 8.63
N ALA A 381 3.35 -6.06 7.84
CA ALA A 381 3.64 -7.39 8.32
C ALA A 381 4.94 -7.43 9.17
N GLY A 382 5.10 -8.51 9.93
CA GLY A 382 6.37 -8.83 10.59
C GLY A 382 6.19 -9.46 11.96
N LEU A 383 7.31 -9.82 12.58
CA LEU A 383 7.39 -10.53 13.84
C LEU A 383 8.09 -9.66 14.89
N PRO A 384 7.95 -9.97 16.19
CA PRO A 384 8.78 -9.34 17.20
C PRO A 384 10.29 -9.56 16.96
N SER A 385 10.69 -10.61 16.25
CA SER A 385 12.10 -10.91 15.99
C SER A 385 12.75 -10.04 14.91
N ASP A 386 11.97 -9.38 14.04
CA ASP A 386 12.46 -8.61 12.89
C ASP A 386 12.11 -7.12 12.95
N ASN A 387 11.80 -6.58 14.13
CA ASN A 387 11.43 -5.18 14.39
C ASN A 387 12.63 -4.20 14.44
N PHE A 388 13.70 -4.45 13.68
CA PHE A 388 14.92 -3.65 13.76
C PHE A 388 14.84 -2.28 13.06
N VAL A 389 13.85 -2.08 12.19
CA VAL A 389 13.51 -0.83 11.53
C VAL A 389 12.00 -0.74 11.27
N PHE A 390 11.48 0.47 11.06
CA PHE A 390 10.20 0.68 10.39
C PHE A 390 10.41 1.10 8.96
N GLU A 391 9.91 0.28 8.05
CA GLU A 391 9.79 0.67 6.66
C GLU A 391 8.48 1.40 6.39
N CYS A 392 8.45 2.06 5.23
CA CYS A 392 7.25 2.59 4.60
C CYS A 392 7.12 2.00 3.19
N SER A 393 6.29 2.60 2.33
CA SER A 393 6.14 2.17 0.93
C SER A 393 7.34 2.51 0.04
N ASN A 394 8.46 2.94 0.62
CA ASN A 394 9.64 3.38 -0.11
C ASN A 394 10.10 2.31 -1.13
N GLY A 395 10.16 2.69 -2.41
CA GLY A 395 10.58 1.80 -3.49
C GLY A 395 9.52 0.77 -3.91
N CYS A 396 8.29 0.86 -3.40
CA CYS A 396 7.16 0.07 -3.88
C CYS A 396 6.54 0.75 -5.09
N ALA A 397 6.40 0.05 -6.21
CA ALA A 397 5.80 0.64 -7.40
C ALA A 397 4.99 -0.37 -8.20
N THR A 398 3.93 0.12 -8.84
CA THR A 398 3.06 -0.65 -9.74
C THR A 398 3.23 -0.21 -11.19
N GLY A 399 3.35 -1.19 -12.09
CA GLY A 399 3.47 -1.00 -13.53
C GLY A 399 2.77 -2.09 -14.34
N GLY A 400 2.71 -1.92 -15.66
CA GLY A 400 2.20 -2.93 -16.60
C GLY A 400 3.19 -4.08 -16.86
N SER A 401 4.41 -3.99 -16.33
CA SER A 401 5.44 -5.02 -16.40
C SER A 401 6.34 -4.98 -15.16
N LEU A 402 7.14 -6.02 -14.94
CA LEU A 402 8.14 -6.04 -13.87
C LEU A 402 9.24 -5.00 -14.10
N ALA A 403 9.64 -4.76 -15.35
CA ALA A 403 10.61 -3.73 -15.71
C ALA A 403 10.09 -2.32 -15.39
N GLU A 404 8.81 -2.05 -15.70
CA GLU A 404 8.16 -0.79 -15.38
C GLU A 404 8.02 -0.57 -13.88
N ALA A 405 7.56 -1.59 -13.14
CA ALA A 405 7.48 -1.51 -11.68
C ALA A 405 8.87 -1.26 -11.06
N ALA A 406 9.90 -1.99 -11.48
CA ALA A 406 11.26 -1.78 -10.98
C ALA A 406 11.84 -0.41 -11.34
N LEU A 407 11.56 0.11 -12.55
CA LEU A 407 12.01 1.45 -12.97
C LEU A 407 11.45 2.53 -12.03
N TYR A 408 10.13 2.52 -11.79
CA TYR A 408 9.50 3.52 -10.92
C TYR A 408 9.91 3.35 -9.46
N GLY A 409 10.08 2.12 -8.97
CA GLY A 409 10.58 1.88 -7.61
C GLY A 409 12.01 2.42 -7.41
N LEU A 410 12.91 2.21 -8.38
CA LEU A 410 14.26 2.78 -8.32
C LEU A 410 14.27 4.30 -8.42
N LEU A 411 13.44 4.89 -9.31
CA LEU A 411 13.31 6.35 -9.38
C LEU A 411 12.86 6.95 -8.05
N GLU A 412 11.89 6.33 -7.37
CA GLU A 412 11.43 6.78 -6.06
C GLU A 412 12.53 6.69 -4.98
N LEU A 413 13.33 5.60 -4.98
CA LEU A 413 14.47 5.49 -4.07
C LEU A 413 15.50 6.59 -4.32
N ILE A 414 15.80 6.88 -5.59
CA ILE A 414 16.73 7.92 -6.01
C ILE A 414 16.22 9.32 -5.63
N GLU A 415 14.91 9.56 -5.77
CA GLU A 415 14.26 10.80 -5.37
C GLU A 415 14.45 11.08 -3.88
N ARG A 416 14.12 10.10 -3.03
CA ARG A 416 14.22 10.22 -1.57
C ARG A 416 15.67 10.37 -1.13
N ASP A 417 16.58 9.61 -1.73
CA ASP A 417 18.02 9.72 -1.48
C ASP A 417 18.54 11.12 -1.81
N ALA A 418 18.25 11.61 -3.01
CA ALA A 418 18.67 12.91 -3.50
C ALA A 418 18.08 14.05 -2.67
N PHE A 419 16.80 13.98 -2.34
CA PHE A 419 16.14 14.95 -1.46
C PHE A 419 16.80 14.98 -0.07
N LEU A 420 17.06 13.82 0.54
CA LEU A 420 17.69 13.75 1.86
C LEU A 420 19.16 14.22 1.85
N LEU A 421 19.91 13.94 0.78
CA LEU A 421 21.25 14.49 0.58
C LEU A 421 21.22 16.01 0.47
N ALA A 422 20.29 16.55 -0.33
CA ALA A 422 20.10 17.99 -0.45
C ALA A 422 19.70 18.65 0.88
N TRP A 423 18.76 18.02 1.61
CA TRP A 423 18.24 18.53 2.87
C TRP A 423 19.27 18.44 4.00
N TYR A 424 19.73 17.23 4.33
CA TYR A 424 20.62 16.97 5.45
C TYR A 424 22.07 17.35 5.16
N GLY A 425 22.54 17.11 3.94
CA GLY A 425 23.89 17.45 3.50
C GLY A 425 24.08 18.92 3.13
N ARG A 426 22.98 19.68 2.99
CA ARG A 426 22.96 21.09 2.59
C ARG A 426 23.72 21.32 1.27
N ALA A 427 23.47 20.43 0.29
CA ALA A 427 24.08 20.56 -1.02
C ALA A 427 23.69 21.90 -1.67
N PRO A 428 24.60 22.56 -2.41
CA PRO A 428 24.25 23.74 -3.19
C PRO A 428 23.13 23.41 -4.19
N LEU A 429 22.10 24.26 -4.25
CA LEU A 429 20.93 24.05 -5.08
C LEU A 429 20.97 24.95 -6.31
N THR A 430 20.60 24.39 -7.47
CA THR A 430 20.41 25.19 -8.70
C THR A 430 18.92 25.43 -8.90
N ARG A 431 18.50 26.70 -8.97
CA ARG A 431 17.10 27.04 -9.22
C ARG A 431 16.75 26.81 -10.69
N VAL A 432 15.64 26.14 -10.93
CA VAL A 432 15.09 25.84 -12.26
C VAL A 432 13.87 26.73 -12.50
N ASP A 433 13.71 27.28 -13.72
CA ASP A 433 12.47 27.98 -14.07
C ASP A 433 11.33 26.95 -14.16
N PRO A 434 10.31 27.04 -13.28
CA PRO A 434 9.21 26.09 -13.28
C PRO A 434 8.27 26.27 -14.49
N ARG A 435 8.50 27.25 -15.38
CA ARG A 435 7.71 27.48 -16.59
C ARG A 435 8.51 27.00 -17.82
N PRO A 436 8.59 25.68 -18.06
CA PRO A 436 9.15 25.19 -19.31
C PRO A 436 8.35 25.79 -20.47
N ALA A 437 9.03 26.08 -21.58
CA ALA A 437 8.50 26.86 -22.69
C ALA A 437 7.12 26.36 -23.17
N GLY A 438 6.05 26.97 -22.66
CA GLY A 438 4.69 26.84 -23.18
C GLY A 438 3.86 25.64 -22.74
N ASP A 439 4.25 24.83 -21.74
CA ASP A 439 3.41 23.71 -21.26
C ASP A 439 2.14 24.23 -20.54
N PRO A 440 0.93 24.04 -21.10
CA PRO A 440 -0.30 24.51 -20.49
C PRO A 440 -0.65 23.80 -19.17
N ARG A 441 -0.22 22.54 -18.98
CA ARG A 441 -0.48 21.78 -17.75
C ARG A 441 0.29 22.38 -16.59
N VAL A 442 1.59 22.59 -16.79
CA VAL A 442 2.47 23.22 -15.79
C VAL A 442 2.02 24.64 -15.49
N ARG A 443 1.67 25.42 -16.52
CA ARG A 443 1.08 26.76 -16.32
C ARG A 443 -0.17 26.70 -15.46
N GLY A 444 -1.10 25.79 -15.75
CA GLY A 444 -2.33 25.63 -14.97
C GLY A 444 -2.07 25.24 -13.51
N MET A 445 -1.04 24.44 -13.23
CA MET A 445 -0.62 24.12 -11.86
C MET A 445 -0.11 25.36 -11.12
N LEU A 446 0.77 26.13 -11.75
CA LEU A 446 1.34 27.35 -11.17
C LEU A 446 0.27 28.43 -10.95
N ASP A 447 -0.64 28.62 -11.91
CA ASP A 447 -1.75 29.58 -11.80
C ASP A 447 -2.66 29.22 -10.61
N ARG A 448 -2.95 27.92 -10.40
CA ARG A 448 -3.75 27.47 -9.25
C ARG A 448 -3.03 27.69 -7.91
N ALA A 449 -1.71 27.47 -7.85
CA ALA A 449 -0.93 27.79 -6.66
C ALA A 449 -0.94 29.30 -6.36
N ALA A 450 -0.77 30.14 -7.39
CA ALA A 450 -0.81 31.60 -7.26
C ALA A 450 -2.21 32.09 -6.81
N LEU A 451 -3.30 31.48 -7.30
CA LEU A 451 -4.66 31.78 -6.83
C LEU A 451 -4.86 31.49 -5.35
N LEU A 452 -4.07 30.57 -4.77
CA LEU A 452 -4.05 30.27 -3.34
C LEU A 452 -3.02 31.11 -2.55
N GLY A 453 -2.34 32.06 -3.21
CA GLY A 453 -1.34 32.93 -2.58
C GLY A 453 0.02 32.27 -2.38
N TYR A 454 0.40 31.33 -3.26
CA TYR A 454 1.71 30.66 -3.23
C TYR A 454 2.55 30.96 -4.48
N GLU A 455 3.83 31.29 -4.27
CA GLU A 455 4.87 31.19 -5.29
C GLU A 455 5.47 29.78 -5.26
N VAL A 456 5.53 29.08 -6.39
CA VAL A 456 6.22 27.79 -6.47
C VAL A 456 7.61 27.95 -7.05
N ARG A 457 8.62 27.44 -6.34
CA ARG A 457 10.02 27.43 -6.74
C ARG A 457 10.46 25.99 -6.99
N ALA A 458 11.30 25.76 -8.00
CA ALA A 458 11.83 24.45 -8.34
C ALA A 458 13.37 24.46 -8.28
N PHE A 459 13.95 23.38 -7.78
CA PHE A 459 15.38 23.21 -7.58
C PHE A 459 15.84 21.87 -8.15
N ASP A 460 16.95 21.88 -8.90
CA ASP A 460 17.68 20.66 -9.20
C ASP A 460 18.33 20.16 -7.90
N THR A 461 17.95 18.96 -7.52
CA THR A 461 18.42 18.25 -6.33
C THR A 461 19.10 16.94 -6.69
N ARG A 462 19.41 16.68 -7.97
CA ARG A 462 20.05 15.43 -8.38
C ARG A 462 21.33 15.17 -7.57
N SER A 463 21.48 13.93 -7.13
CA SER A 463 22.66 13.48 -6.40
C SER A 463 23.82 13.17 -7.35
N ASP A 464 24.90 12.62 -6.80
CA ASP A 464 26.04 12.09 -7.55
C ASP A 464 25.66 11.00 -8.58
N LEU A 465 24.46 10.41 -8.47
CA LEU A 465 23.92 9.45 -9.44
C LEU A 465 23.56 10.09 -10.79
N GLY A 466 23.45 11.42 -10.87
CA GLY A 466 23.21 12.17 -12.11
C GLY A 466 21.78 12.10 -12.67
N ILE A 467 20.92 11.26 -12.09
CA ILE A 467 19.50 11.10 -12.48
C ILE A 467 18.71 12.37 -12.11
N PRO A 468 17.85 12.91 -12.99
CA PRO A 468 17.08 14.11 -12.68
C PRO A 468 16.16 13.93 -11.48
N VAL A 469 16.34 14.78 -10.47
CA VAL A 469 15.47 14.90 -9.32
C VAL A 469 15.20 16.38 -9.06
N ILE A 470 13.93 16.76 -9.10
CA ILE A 470 13.52 18.15 -8.86
C ILE A 470 12.75 18.22 -7.55
N THR A 471 13.17 19.13 -6.67
CA THR A 471 12.40 19.50 -5.48
C THR A 471 11.68 20.80 -5.72
N ALA A 472 10.35 20.79 -5.58
CA ALA A 472 9.50 21.96 -5.62
C ALA A 472 9.13 22.43 -4.20
N VAL A 473 9.07 23.75 -4.02
CA VAL A 473 8.66 24.39 -2.77
C VAL A 473 7.62 25.44 -3.08
N ALA A 474 6.38 25.26 -2.62
CA ALA A 474 5.42 26.35 -2.56
C ALA A 474 5.67 27.20 -1.32
N VAL A 475 5.79 28.51 -1.54
CA VAL A 475 6.04 29.53 -0.52
C VAL A 475 4.83 30.46 -0.46
N ARG A 476 4.18 30.50 0.70
CA ARG A 476 3.03 31.37 0.91
C ARG A 476 3.46 32.84 0.96
N GLU A 477 2.86 33.68 0.13
CA GLU A 477 3.31 35.07 -0.09
C GLU A 477 3.02 35.99 1.10
N ASP A 478 1.96 35.74 1.86
CA ASP A 478 1.58 36.55 3.04
C ASP A 478 2.37 36.21 4.31
N GLY A 479 3.24 35.18 4.27
CA GLY A 479 4.04 34.74 5.41
C GLY A 479 3.26 34.00 6.51
N GLY A 480 2.00 33.62 6.27
CA GLY A 480 1.12 33.01 7.27
C GLY A 480 1.27 31.49 7.43
N ASP A 481 0.33 30.89 8.17
CA ASP A 481 0.29 29.45 8.44
C ASP A 481 0.19 28.63 7.13
N GLY A 482 0.87 27.49 7.07
CA GLY A 482 1.11 26.78 5.82
C GLY A 482 2.20 27.42 4.95
N LEU A 483 3.19 28.07 5.57
CA LEU A 483 4.20 28.85 4.86
C LEU A 483 4.92 28.08 3.75
N LEU A 484 5.44 26.88 4.05
CA LEU A 484 6.20 26.08 3.11
C LEU A 484 5.54 24.71 2.90
N SER A 485 5.40 24.32 1.63
CA SER A 485 5.01 22.97 1.23
C SER A 485 6.05 22.42 0.25
N PHE A 486 6.59 21.25 0.56
CA PHE A 486 7.61 20.59 -0.26
C PHE A 486 7.00 19.44 -1.06
N GLY A 487 7.60 19.15 -2.21
CA GLY A 487 7.40 17.93 -2.98
C GLY A 487 8.63 17.69 -3.85
N ALA A 488 8.89 16.46 -4.24
CA ALA A 488 9.94 16.12 -5.19
C ALA A 488 9.45 15.08 -6.20
N ALA A 489 10.20 14.96 -7.29
CA ALA A 489 10.02 13.85 -8.20
C ALA A 489 11.33 13.52 -8.90
N ALA A 490 11.59 12.23 -9.08
CA ALA A 490 12.59 11.74 -10.01
C ALA A 490 11.95 11.23 -11.31
N ALA A 491 12.57 11.55 -12.44
CA ALA A 491 12.19 10.98 -13.73
C ALA A 491 13.36 11.06 -14.72
N LEU A 492 13.40 10.14 -15.68
CA LEU A 492 14.38 10.18 -16.77
C LEU A 492 14.13 11.36 -17.74
N ASP A 493 12.89 11.83 -17.85
CA ASP A 493 12.59 13.10 -18.51
C ASP A 493 12.47 14.23 -17.48
N PRO A 494 13.35 15.25 -17.50
CA PRO A 494 13.31 16.34 -16.53
C PRO A 494 11.98 17.11 -16.51
N ALA A 495 11.25 17.18 -17.63
CA ALA A 495 9.94 17.83 -17.66
C ALA A 495 8.89 17.01 -16.88
N ALA A 496 8.97 15.68 -16.93
CA ALA A 496 8.15 14.79 -16.10
C ALA A 496 8.52 14.92 -14.60
N ALA A 497 9.80 15.03 -14.26
CA ALA A 497 10.25 15.29 -12.88
C ALA A 497 9.71 16.64 -12.37
N LEU A 498 9.78 17.70 -13.17
CA LEU A 498 9.21 18.99 -12.80
C LEU A 498 7.70 18.89 -12.57
N THR A 499 6.98 18.26 -13.49
CA THR A 499 5.53 18.07 -13.39
C THR A 499 5.14 17.28 -12.15
N GLY A 500 5.87 16.21 -11.82
CA GLY A 500 5.66 15.40 -10.63
C GLY A 500 5.82 16.20 -9.35
N ALA A 501 6.94 16.92 -9.20
CA ALA A 501 7.24 17.72 -8.02
C ALA A 501 6.19 18.83 -7.80
N LEU A 502 5.76 19.49 -8.88
CA LEU A 502 4.68 20.49 -8.81
C LEU A 502 3.35 19.85 -8.38
N SER A 503 2.99 18.70 -8.97
CA SER A 503 1.75 17.99 -8.66
C SER A 503 1.68 17.57 -7.19
N GLU A 504 2.81 17.15 -6.61
CA GLU A 504 2.89 16.80 -5.20
C GLU A 504 2.65 18.01 -4.30
N VAL A 505 3.34 19.12 -4.54
CA VAL A 505 3.12 20.37 -3.80
C VAL A 505 1.65 20.81 -3.88
N LEU A 506 1.05 20.76 -5.07
CA LEU A 506 -0.35 21.13 -5.30
C LEU A 506 -1.35 20.26 -4.52
N THR A 507 -0.96 19.03 -4.15
CA THR A 507 -1.81 18.14 -3.36
C THR A 507 -2.03 18.65 -1.93
N TYR A 508 -1.03 19.32 -1.35
CA TYR A 508 -1.04 19.70 0.07
C TYR A 508 -1.50 21.15 0.31
N ILE A 509 -1.13 22.10 -0.57
CA ILE A 509 -1.37 23.54 -0.33
C ILE A 509 -2.85 23.94 -0.08
N PRO A 510 -3.90 23.29 -0.63
CA PRO A 510 -5.29 23.73 -0.36
C PRO A 510 -5.71 23.57 1.10
N HIS A 511 -5.13 22.60 1.80
CA HIS A 511 -5.53 22.23 3.17
C HIS A 511 -4.49 22.60 4.22
N LEU A 512 -3.22 22.75 3.82
CA LEU A 512 -2.10 22.97 4.73
C LEU A 512 -2.31 24.16 5.70
N PRO A 513 -2.74 25.37 5.26
CA PRO A 513 -3.02 26.47 6.17
C PRO A 513 -3.99 26.15 7.31
N TYR A 514 -5.08 25.44 6.99
CA TYR A 514 -6.12 25.10 7.94
C TYR A 514 -5.63 24.03 8.93
N GLN A 515 -4.90 23.04 8.42
CA GLN A 515 -4.30 21.99 9.25
C GLN A 515 -3.28 22.57 10.24
N VAL A 516 -2.44 23.50 9.77
CA VAL A 516 -1.45 24.17 10.61
C VAL A 516 -2.12 25.06 11.65
N ALA A 517 -3.15 25.82 11.27
CA ALA A 517 -3.90 26.66 12.19
C ALA A 517 -4.60 25.83 13.29
N GLU A 518 -5.21 24.70 12.92
CA GLU A 518 -5.87 23.78 13.86
C GLU A 518 -4.89 23.13 14.84
N ARG A 519 -3.68 22.76 14.36
CA ARG A 519 -2.65 22.09 15.16
C ARG A 519 -1.55 23.03 15.66
N ARG A 520 -1.74 24.35 15.60
CA ARG A 520 -0.66 25.31 15.78
C ARG A 520 0.11 25.11 17.10
N ALA A 521 -0.59 24.97 18.22
CA ALA A 521 0.04 24.78 19.52
C ALA A 521 0.94 23.52 19.55
N GLU A 522 0.48 22.41 18.97
CA GLU A 522 1.24 21.16 18.89
C GLU A 522 2.49 21.32 18.00
N LEU A 523 2.34 21.97 16.84
CA LEU A 523 3.45 22.22 15.92
C LEU A 523 4.49 23.18 16.50
N GLU A 524 4.06 24.21 17.24
CA GLU A 524 4.97 25.11 17.94
C GLU A 524 5.79 24.32 18.96
N GLU A 525 5.16 23.45 19.75
CA GLU A 525 5.90 22.60 20.68
C GLU A 525 6.87 21.63 19.97
N MET A 526 6.51 21.11 18.79
CA MET A 526 7.42 20.31 17.96
C MET A 526 8.60 21.11 17.41
N ALA A 527 8.41 22.39 17.11
CA ALA A 527 9.48 23.26 16.65
C ALA A 527 10.42 23.71 17.79
N GLU A 528 10.00 23.63 19.05
CA GLU A 528 10.90 23.75 20.22
C GLU A 528 11.64 22.45 20.50
N ASP A 529 10.94 21.30 20.34
CA ASP A 529 11.48 19.97 20.59
C ASP A 529 11.09 19.00 19.45
N PHE A 530 12.04 18.78 18.53
CA PHE A 530 11.84 17.87 17.41
C PHE A 530 11.58 16.43 17.82
N GLY A 531 11.92 16.01 19.06
CA GLY A 531 11.59 14.68 19.57
C GLY A 531 10.07 14.39 19.63
N ARG A 532 9.25 15.44 19.52
CA ARG A 532 7.81 15.34 19.42
C ARG A 532 7.29 15.07 18.01
N VAL A 533 8.10 15.24 16.98
CA VAL A 533 7.79 14.87 15.59
C VAL A 533 7.85 13.36 15.48
N ARG A 534 6.70 12.71 15.27
CA ARG A 534 6.58 11.24 15.38
C ARG A 534 5.99 10.57 14.15
N GLN A 535 5.21 11.29 13.36
CA GLN A 535 4.46 10.74 12.24
C GLN A 535 4.72 11.53 10.97
N LEU A 536 4.42 10.91 9.83
CA LEU A 536 4.54 11.51 8.50
C LEU A 536 3.94 12.92 8.41
N LYS A 537 2.68 13.10 8.86
CA LYS A 537 2.01 14.41 8.81
C LYS A 537 2.73 15.49 9.64
N ASP A 538 3.47 15.12 10.68
CA ASP A 538 4.17 16.08 11.54
C ASP A 538 5.33 16.72 10.76
N HIS A 539 6.04 15.94 9.95
CA HIS A 539 7.15 16.43 9.12
C HIS A 539 6.69 17.51 8.14
N ALA A 540 5.65 17.23 7.36
CA ALA A 540 5.12 18.17 6.37
C ALA A 540 4.50 19.42 7.04
N GLN A 541 3.67 19.24 8.07
CA GLN A 541 2.94 20.35 8.68
C GLN A 541 3.82 21.27 9.53
N LEU A 542 4.93 20.77 10.08
CA LEU A 542 5.89 21.56 10.85
C LEU A 542 6.40 22.76 10.02
N TYR A 543 6.70 22.55 8.74
CA TYR A 543 7.19 23.60 7.84
C TYR A 543 6.09 24.57 7.36
N GLY A 544 4.84 24.27 7.70
CA GLY A 544 3.77 25.23 7.63
C GLY A 544 3.90 26.37 8.64
N LEU A 545 4.69 26.22 9.72
CA LEU A 545 4.95 27.31 10.66
C LEU A 545 5.95 28.33 10.08
N PRO A 546 5.66 29.65 10.16
CA PRO A 546 6.56 30.65 9.60
C PRO A 546 8.00 30.61 10.15
N ARG A 547 8.17 30.29 11.43
CA ARG A 547 9.50 30.22 12.07
C ARG A 547 10.40 29.12 11.50
N MET A 548 9.80 28.06 10.94
CA MET A 548 10.56 26.94 10.38
C MET A 548 11.26 27.28 9.06
N ALA A 549 10.90 28.39 8.40
CA ALA A 549 11.62 28.91 7.24
C ALA A 549 13.10 29.19 7.51
N ALA A 550 13.47 29.47 8.77
CA ALA A 550 14.88 29.66 9.15
C ALA A 550 15.75 28.42 8.85
N HIS A 551 15.17 27.23 8.83
CA HIS A 551 15.85 25.97 8.54
C HIS A 551 15.84 25.58 7.06
N ALA A 552 15.06 26.28 6.23
CA ALA A 552 14.90 26.02 4.80
C ALA A 552 15.45 27.15 3.92
N ARG A 553 16.30 28.04 4.45
CA ARG A 553 16.81 29.23 3.74
C ARG A 553 17.44 28.92 2.38
N ASP A 554 18.11 27.77 2.27
CA ASP A 554 18.76 27.31 1.05
C ASP A 554 17.74 27.08 -0.10
N PHE A 555 16.47 26.82 0.22
CA PHE A 555 15.35 26.70 -0.73
C PHE A 555 14.56 28.01 -0.92
N LEU A 556 14.98 29.08 -0.24
CA LEU A 556 14.34 30.39 -0.28
C LEU A 556 15.21 31.46 -0.95
N THR A 557 16.32 31.05 -1.58
CA THR A 557 17.26 31.98 -2.22
C THR A 557 16.60 32.74 -3.37
N GLY A 558 17.10 33.95 -3.61
CA GLY A 558 16.69 34.81 -4.72
C GLY A 558 17.52 34.60 -5.98
N ASP A 559 18.26 33.49 -6.07
CA ASP A 559 19.14 33.21 -7.20
C ASP A 559 18.33 33.14 -8.51
N PRO A 560 18.94 33.54 -9.63
CA PRO A 560 18.26 33.48 -10.92
C PRO A 560 17.90 32.04 -11.27
N ALA A 561 16.67 31.84 -11.73
CA ALA A 561 16.21 30.55 -12.22
C ALA A 561 16.79 30.30 -13.62
N LEU A 562 17.35 29.12 -13.84
CA LEU A 562 17.88 28.69 -15.13
C LEU A 562 16.84 27.88 -15.92
N PRO A 563 16.83 27.95 -17.26
CA PRO A 563 15.98 27.10 -18.08
C PRO A 563 16.24 25.61 -17.83
N LEU A 564 15.18 24.81 -17.74
CA LEU A 564 15.25 23.36 -17.51
C LEU A 564 16.19 22.66 -18.51
N ALA A 565 16.14 23.06 -19.79
CA ALA A 565 16.98 22.49 -20.84
C ALA A 565 18.48 22.77 -20.63
N ASP A 566 18.84 23.91 -20.03
CA ASP A 566 20.24 24.27 -19.79
C ASP A 566 20.79 23.51 -18.58
N VAL A 567 19.98 23.35 -17.53
CA VAL A 567 20.36 22.62 -16.30
C VAL A 567 20.60 21.13 -16.58
N TYR A 568 19.83 20.53 -17.49
CA TYR A 568 19.88 19.11 -17.83
C TYR A 568 20.45 18.83 -19.24
N ALA A 569 21.23 19.77 -19.79
CA ALA A 569 21.81 19.63 -21.13
C ALA A 569 22.79 18.45 -21.22
N ASP A 570 23.52 18.17 -20.15
CA ASP A 570 24.40 17.01 -19.99
C ASP A 570 23.58 15.71 -19.96
N TRP A 571 22.52 15.66 -19.15
CA TRP A 571 21.65 14.50 -19.02
C TRP A 571 20.97 14.11 -20.34
N ALA A 572 20.56 15.09 -21.14
CA ALA A 572 19.96 14.86 -22.45
C ALA A 572 20.87 14.06 -23.41
N GLN A 573 22.19 14.06 -23.19
CA GLN A 573 23.16 13.32 -23.99
C GLN A 573 23.33 11.86 -23.53
N VAL A 574 22.99 11.54 -22.28
CA VAL A 574 23.21 10.22 -21.66
C VAL A 574 21.93 9.40 -21.58
N ARG A 575 20.76 10.05 -21.44
CA ARG A 575 19.48 9.35 -21.32
C ARG A 575 19.16 8.51 -22.57
N PRO A 576 18.60 7.30 -22.45
CA PRO A 576 18.38 6.43 -23.60
C PRO A 576 17.24 6.99 -24.46
N ALA A 577 17.46 7.07 -25.76
CA ALA A 577 16.43 7.42 -26.74
C ALA A 577 15.84 6.17 -27.43
N THR A 578 15.91 5.01 -26.76
CA THR A 578 15.47 3.72 -27.32
C THR A 578 13.96 3.53 -27.13
N LEU A 579 13.42 2.45 -27.70
CA LEU A 579 12.01 2.07 -27.59
C LEU A 579 11.80 0.85 -26.68
N ASP A 580 12.78 0.45 -25.86
CA ASP A 580 12.64 -0.62 -24.88
C ASP A 580 12.91 -0.09 -23.47
N LEU A 581 11.91 -0.18 -22.60
CA LEU A 581 11.99 0.32 -21.23
C LEU A 581 13.12 -0.34 -20.41
N ARG A 582 13.60 -1.51 -20.84
CA ARG A 582 14.72 -2.19 -20.18
C ARG A 582 16.03 -1.41 -20.29
N ASP A 583 16.22 -0.65 -21.36
CA ASP A 583 17.43 0.19 -21.49
C ASP A 583 17.40 1.34 -20.48
N ASP A 584 16.21 1.88 -20.21
CA ASP A 584 15.98 2.91 -19.20
C ASP A 584 16.23 2.37 -17.78
N LEU A 585 15.72 1.18 -17.48
CA LEU A 585 15.96 0.52 -16.20
C LEU A 585 17.45 0.22 -16.02
N ARG A 586 18.12 -0.28 -17.05
CA ARG A 586 19.55 -0.58 -17.00
C ARG A 586 20.39 0.67 -16.74
N LEU A 587 20.03 1.84 -17.29
CA LEU A 587 20.71 3.09 -16.96
C LEU A 587 20.68 3.38 -15.45
N LEU A 588 19.54 3.18 -14.78
CA LEU A 588 19.43 3.37 -13.33
C LEU A 588 20.29 2.36 -12.55
N VAL A 589 20.25 1.09 -12.96
CA VAL A 589 21.03 0.02 -12.34
C VAL A 589 22.54 0.29 -12.50
N ASP A 590 22.98 0.71 -13.68
CA ASP A 590 24.38 1.03 -13.97
C ASP A 590 24.84 2.26 -13.18
N ALA A 591 24.00 3.30 -13.06
CA ALA A 591 24.29 4.49 -12.25
C ALA A 591 24.49 4.13 -10.77
N LEU A 592 23.67 3.23 -10.22
CA LEU A 592 23.84 2.72 -8.85
C LEU A 592 25.12 1.89 -8.72
N ALA A 593 25.38 1.01 -9.68
CA ALA A 593 26.52 0.09 -9.68
C ALA A 593 27.87 0.83 -9.72
N VAL A 594 27.98 1.90 -10.50
CA VAL A 594 29.20 2.75 -10.57
C VAL A 594 29.57 3.33 -9.20
N HIS A 595 28.58 3.59 -8.34
CA HIS A 595 28.77 4.10 -6.98
C HIS A 595 28.84 2.98 -5.93
N GLY A 596 28.90 1.71 -6.35
CA GLY A 596 29.02 0.56 -5.46
C GLY A 596 27.71 0.15 -4.76
N TYR A 597 26.56 0.63 -5.25
CA TYR A 597 25.26 0.24 -4.75
C TYR A 597 24.69 -0.92 -5.57
N ASP A 598 24.03 -1.86 -4.89
CA ASP A 598 23.26 -2.92 -5.53
C ASP A 598 21.85 -2.39 -5.85
N ALA A 599 21.19 -2.96 -6.86
CA ALA A 599 19.78 -2.73 -7.14
C ALA A 599 19.03 -4.06 -7.01
N VAL A 600 18.19 -4.19 -6.00
CA VAL A 600 17.44 -5.40 -5.69
C VAL A 600 15.95 -5.16 -5.93
N ALA A 601 15.26 -6.13 -6.50
CA ALA A 601 13.82 -6.09 -6.75
C ALA A 601 13.13 -7.35 -6.21
N VAL A 602 12.06 -7.16 -5.44
CA VAL A 602 11.20 -8.25 -4.95
C VAL A 602 9.84 -8.15 -5.64
N ASP A 603 9.42 -9.21 -6.34
CA ASP A 603 8.05 -9.28 -6.89
C ASP A 603 7.05 -9.46 -5.74
N GLN A 604 6.16 -8.47 -5.58
CA GLN A 604 5.06 -8.44 -4.61
C GLN A 604 3.69 -8.66 -5.25
N THR A 605 3.64 -8.89 -6.57
CA THR A 605 2.40 -8.92 -7.36
C THR A 605 1.38 -9.88 -6.76
N THR A 606 0.25 -9.32 -6.31
CA THR A 606 -0.86 -10.12 -5.77
C THR A 606 -1.63 -10.83 -6.89
N PRO A 607 -2.39 -11.91 -6.60
CA PRO A 607 -3.21 -12.60 -7.59
C PRO A 607 -4.17 -11.67 -8.35
N GLU A 608 -4.77 -10.69 -7.68
CA GLU A 608 -5.71 -9.73 -8.25
C GLU A 608 -5.01 -8.80 -9.24
N GLN A 609 -3.83 -8.30 -8.90
CA GLN A 609 -3.01 -7.47 -9.81
C GLN A 609 -2.56 -8.28 -11.03
N ARG A 610 -2.13 -9.53 -10.81
CA ARG A 610 -1.71 -10.42 -11.89
C ARG A 610 -2.84 -10.66 -12.90
N ALA A 611 -4.07 -10.80 -12.41
CA ALA A 611 -5.26 -11.06 -13.23
C ALA A 611 -5.61 -9.90 -14.18
N VAL A 612 -5.28 -8.66 -13.81
CA VAL A 612 -5.50 -7.45 -14.64
C VAL A 612 -4.24 -6.99 -15.36
N GLY A 613 -3.20 -7.83 -15.41
CA GLY A 613 -1.95 -7.53 -16.13
C GLY A 613 -1.02 -6.54 -15.40
N LEU A 614 -1.29 -6.21 -14.14
CA LEU A 614 -0.41 -5.36 -13.33
C LEU A 614 0.70 -6.18 -12.64
N ARG A 615 1.79 -5.49 -12.34
CA ARG A 615 2.94 -5.98 -11.58
C ARG A 615 3.30 -4.97 -10.51
N THR A 616 3.63 -5.45 -9.32
CA THR A 616 4.14 -4.63 -8.22
C THR A 616 5.44 -5.19 -7.71
N VAL A 617 6.41 -4.31 -7.54
CA VAL A 617 7.76 -4.64 -7.07
C VAL A 617 8.08 -3.72 -5.91
N ALA A 618 8.75 -4.26 -4.88
CA ALA A 618 9.51 -3.46 -3.93
C ALA A 618 10.98 -3.50 -4.32
N THR A 619 11.58 -2.35 -4.58
CA THR A 619 13.00 -2.22 -4.86
C THR A 619 13.78 -1.81 -3.63
N LEU A 620 15.05 -2.20 -3.55
CA LEU A 620 16.01 -1.75 -2.54
C LEU A 620 17.32 -1.40 -3.22
N ALA A 621 17.97 -0.37 -2.71
CA ALA A 621 19.34 -0.03 -3.07
C ALA A 621 20.18 0.13 -1.79
N PRO A 622 20.71 -0.96 -1.23
CA PRO A 622 21.48 -0.91 0.02
C PRO A 622 22.64 0.08 -0.07
N GLY A 623 22.54 1.15 0.70
CA GLY A 623 23.50 2.26 0.75
C GLY A 623 22.90 3.63 0.42
N LEU A 624 21.75 3.67 -0.26
CA LEU A 624 20.97 4.90 -0.43
C LEU A 624 20.25 5.29 0.88
N LEU A 625 19.99 6.57 1.06
CA LEU A 625 19.32 7.09 2.27
C LEU A 625 17.82 6.76 2.23
N PRO A 626 17.28 6.01 3.22
CA PRO A 626 15.85 5.76 3.32
C PRO A 626 15.14 6.99 3.90
N LEU A 627 13.91 7.25 3.43
CA LEU A 627 13.03 8.24 4.06
C LEU A 627 12.34 7.61 5.27
N ASP A 628 12.63 8.12 6.47
CA ASP A 628 12.05 7.66 7.71
C ASP A 628 11.18 8.75 8.36
N PHE A 629 10.12 8.34 9.05
CA PHE A 629 9.23 9.26 9.76
C PHE A 629 9.39 9.17 11.28
N GLY A 630 9.38 10.34 11.91
CA GLY A 630 9.67 10.55 13.32
C GLY A 630 11.14 10.94 13.53
N TRP A 631 11.39 12.00 14.30
CA TRP A 631 12.73 12.56 14.48
C TRP A 631 13.72 11.59 15.15
N HIS A 632 13.23 10.77 16.09
CA HIS A 632 14.05 9.76 16.74
C HIS A 632 14.38 8.56 15.84
N ARG A 633 13.77 8.43 14.67
CA ARG A 633 13.88 7.25 13.80
C ARG A 633 14.59 7.60 12.49
N GLN A 634 15.67 8.38 12.51
CA GLN A 634 16.32 8.85 11.29
C GLN A 634 17.57 8.04 10.96
N ARG A 635 17.46 6.99 10.12
CA ARG A 635 18.62 6.19 9.69
C ARG A 635 19.60 7.03 8.88
N ALA A 636 19.08 7.87 7.99
CA ALA A 636 19.88 8.68 7.06
C ALA A 636 21.03 9.45 7.73
N LEU A 637 20.79 9.99 8.95
CA LEU A 637 21.78 10.77 9.72
C LEU A 637 23.03 9.99 10.10
N GLY A 638 22.94 8.66 10.24
CA GLY A 638 24.06 7.78 10.58
C GLY A 638 24.68 7.07 9.39
N MET A 639 24.15 7.25 8.18
CA MET A 639 24.57 6.46 7.01
C MET A 639 25.86 7.01 6.37
N PRO A 640 26.79 6.13 5.93
CA PRO A 640 28.04 6.53 5.30
C PRO A 640 27.86 7.47 4.10
N ARG A 641 26.81 7.27 3.30
CA ARG A 641 26.51 8.10 2.12
C ARG A 641 26.29 9.57 2.48
N LEU A 642 25.50 9.86 3.50
CA LEU A 642 25.26 11.22 3.97
C LEU A 642 26.52 11.82 4.62
N LEU A 643 27.23 11.04 5.44
CA LEU A 643 28.46 11.49 6.11
C LEU A 643 29.57 11.84 5.10
N ALA A 644 29.70 11.07 4.03
CA ALA A 644 30.63 11.34 2.94
C ALA A 644 30.26 12.64 2.21
N ALA A 645 28.98 12.82 1.85
CA ALA A 645 28.49 14.03 1.20
C ALA A 645 28.70 15.28 2.07
N ALA A 646 28.43 15.19 3.38
CA ALA A 646 28.63 16.29 4.32
C ALA A 646 30.10 16.62 4.55
N SER A 647 30.99 15.63 4.50
CA SER A 647 32.44 15.85 4.61
C SER A 647 33.03 16.54 3.37
N ALA A 648 32.41 16.34 2.20
CA ALA A 648 32.80 16.99 0.95
C ALA A 648 32.27 18.44 0.85
N SER A 649 31.26 18.82 1.64
CA SER A 649 30.69 20.17 1.59
C SER A 649 31.52 21.17 2.41
N THR A 650 31.81 22.34 1.84
CA THR A 650 32.85 23.25 2.35
C THR A 650 32.42 24.20 3.49
N GLY A 651 31.41 23.86 4.30
CA GLY A 651 31.15 24.72 5.49
C GLY A 651 29.80 24.67 6.21
N GLY A 652 28.94 23.67 5.98
CA GLY A 652 27.59 23.67 6.56
C GLY A 652 27.37 22.77 7.78
N GLY A 653 28.18 21.72 7.93
CA GLY A 653 27.81 20.57 8.76
C GLY A 653 26.49 19.91 8.30
N LEU A 654 26.07 18.86 9.01
CA LEU A 654 24.75 18.26 8.77
C LEU A 654 23.64 19.17 9.30
N ARG A 655 22.55 19.29 8.55
CA ARG A 655 21.31 19.94 9.02
C ARG A 655 20.59 19.00 9.98
N THR A 656 20.68 19.21 11.29
CA THR A 656 20.00 18.35 12.27
C THR A 656 18.59 18.85 12.60
N VAL A 657 17.71 18.92 11.60
CA VAL A 657 16.28 19.24 11.78
C VAL A 657 15.40 18.28 10.97
N PRO A 658 14.15 17.96 11.40
CA PRO A 658 13.26 17.09 10.65
C PRO A 658 13.12 17.53 9.19
N HIS A 659 13.15 16.59 8.25
CA HIS A 659 12.89 16.92 6.85
C HIS A 659 11.42 17.32 6.64
N PRO A 660 11.12 18.19 5.66
CA PRO A 660 9.74 18.60 5.34
C PRO A 660 9.00 17.64 4.40
N PHE A 661 9.67 16.59 3.90
CA PHE A 661 9.08 15.65 2.95
C PHE A 661 7.80 15.00 3.50
N PRO A 662 6.70 14.98 2.73
CA PRO A 662 5.40 14.47 3.18
C PRO A 662 5.25 12.94 3.10
#